data_AF-A0A258B3S5-F1
#
_entry.id   AF-A0A258B3S5-F1
#
_cell.length_a   1.000
_cell.length_b   1.000
_cell.length_c   1.000
_cell.angle_alpha   90.00
_cell.angle_beta   90.00
_cell.angle_gamma   90.00
#
_symmetry.space_group_name_H-M   'P 1'
#
loop_
_entity.id
_entity.type
_entity.pdbx_description
1 polymer ?
#
loop_
_entity_poly.entity_id
_entity_poly.type
_entity_poly.pdbx_seq_one_letter_code
_entity_poly.pdbx_strand_id
1 'polypeptide(L)'
;MKTALPVILESKLADFRKRVWIVKLTEAVLAAAFGIVFSYIVVFALDRVMETPVWLRAGLLIAGAAVLGLGLPLKWHRWVWRQRSLEDAARLLKRTFPRLGDQLLGIVELAHMEAGSAGRSERLVQAAMEQAADAVKDKDFTRAVPEAKHFQWGWAAGVTALLAVAALTLVPDAAWNALARWAMPWRDVERFTFAQIESLPNRLVVPYAEPFDLKILLNKDTRWSPASAKAQISDQPVVMGSLQAGAYQLAFPPQNEDAALSLSLGDVRKTVNVLPRTRPELTALSVRTRLPEYLKYQTEPMTEVRGGSVSVLKGAQASLEATASRELASAEVDGEAEKVSDMKVTTPFHPITADAEKHVMWKDRDGLTPREPLVLKINAIEDEAPRLSARRETQEQVVLDSEVVVFDVDVQDDFGIRRTGLEWRSVNDDKTKGDKIAAAGEPEKKMLTSKATFCASRDGVAPQTLEIRAWAEDYLPKRKRAYSISFLLHVLNKTDHALWLTEQFGKWLEAARESYEREQQLHATNKELRALTPAELDRPENRRKIAQQASAENANAARLGMLNQSGRSLVEQATRNDEFDAKRLESWATMLKSLQDISAKRMPSVADLLKQSSNAKSGKPSQSTAANPPSNSSQQPSKTGKPGEGKAGQSKPSAPQIANGPDIPGAKQGGKASTEEQKKDNMPSISDKEGSMSKTEPQPADPNAKPSPPKPSAMKLPTTQMAAAPGKKKDDKAENEEPGEQPTSQAQKKMQDALDEQKLLLAEFARVSDELGAILASLEASTFVKRFKAASRQQMVAAKDLNTKTLSAFGLERKPVQDAAVIAENEKAQSETVRVIQSDMEAYFARKPDMHFKNIIGQMKETQVVKMLNYLGDQAAVNLSGNSMAGAEFWADTLDRWAEEMVAASECKSCSSCSADSLPPEIVLKVMKSLRDEMKLRDETRELENAKAALQEGEHGKKSTTLASKQFGIQANTRGAFDDILRLPQGNEKFGKELKLLGAVMHVMDEAAGILDKPDTGAPAIAAETEAIELLLQAKRQGKGGGGGGSNPGGGGGAKAENAEAALADLGPGNDADTNVSARPVGQATGKTGRELPEEFKTGLDAYFNRLEAGGGAK
;
A
#
# COMPACT_ATOMS: atom_id res chain seq x y z
N MET A 1 -31.00 -32.81 131.65
CA MET A 1 -29.83 -31.90 131.55
C MET A 1 -28.71 -32.66 130.86
N LYS A 2 -28.06 -32.10 129.83
CA LYS A 2 -26.92 -32.76 129.17
C LYS A 2 -25.72 -32.72 130.13
N THR A 3 -25.09 -33.86 130.40
CA THR A 3 -23.82 -33.91 131.13
C THR A 3 -22.75 -33.25 130.27
N ALA A 4 -22.24 -32.11 130.70
CA ALA A 4 -21.19 -31.39 129.98
C ALA A 4 -19.90 -32.22 129.98
N LEU A 5 -19.26 -32.35 128.81
CA LEU A 5 -17.92 -32.92 128.73
C LEU A 5 -16.93 -32.06 129.54
N PRO A 6 -15.87 -32.65 130.11
CA PRO A 6 -14.80 -31.88 130.74
C PRO A 6 -14.22 -30.87 129.75
N VAL A 7 -14.12 -29.61 130.17
CA VAL A 7 -13.66 -28.47 129.32
C VAL A 7 -12.29 -28.76 128.68
N ILE A 8 -11.43 -29.51 129.38
CA ILE A 8 -10.10 -29.91 128.91
C ILE A 8 -10.18 -30.89 127.74
N LEU A 9 -11.15 -31.81 127.75
CA LEU A 9 -11.33 -32.82 126.70
C LEU A 9 -11.93 -32.20 125.44
N GLU A 10 -12.94 -31.34 125.62
CA GLU A 10 -13.60 -30.62 124.54
C GLU A 10 -12.63 -29.66 123.83
N SER A 11 -11.84 -28.90 124.58
CA SER A 11 -10.82 -28.00 124.02
C SER A 11 -9.73 -28.77 123.25
N LYS A 12 -9.15 -29.84 123.82
CA LYS A 12 -8.11 -30.65 123.15
C LYS A 12 -8.61 -31.34 121.87
N LEU A 13 -9.85 -31.87 121.86
CA LEU A 13 -10.44 -32.48 120.66
C LEU A 13 -10.84 -31.43 119.61
N ALA A 14 -11.36 -30.28 120.04
CA ALA A 14 -11.67 -29.16 119.15
C ALA A 14 -10.39 -28.57 118.52
N ASP A 15 -9.30 -28.48 119.27
CA ASP A 15 -7.99 -28.01 118.80
C ASP A 15 -7.35 -29.00 117.83
N PHE A 16 -7.46 -30.31 118.10
CA PHE A 16 -7.04 -31.34 117.15
C PHE A 16 -7.83 -31.25 115.84
N ARG A 17 -9.17 -31.11 115.90
CA ARG A 17 -10.03 -30.92 114.72
C ARG A 17 -9.66 -29.67 113.93
N LYS A 18 -9.52 -28.51 114.60
CA LYS A 18 -9.08 -27.25 113.99
C LYS A 18 -7.74 -27.45 113.27
N ARG A 19 -6.81 -28.17 113.91
CA ARG A 19 -5.49 -28.45 113.32
C ARG A 19 -5.57 -29.36 112.10
N VAL A 20 -6.41 -30.39 112.11
CA VAL A 20 -6.65 -31.25 110.92
C VAL A 20 -7.24 -30.42 109.77
N TRP A 21 -8.21 -29.54 110.05
CA TRP A 21 -8.77 -28.63 109.04
C TRP A 21 -7.69 -27.71 108.47
N ILE A 22 -6.93 -27.02 109.33
CA ILE A 22 -5.88 -26.10 108.91
C ILE A 22 -4.83 -26.82 108.06
N VAL A 23 -4.30 -27.96 108.51
CA VAL A 23 -3.24 -28.69 107.80
C VAL A 23 -3.72 -29.27 106.46
N LYS A 24 -4.95 -29.77 106.37
CA LYS A 24 -5.47 -30.36 105.12
C LYS A 24 -5.97 -29.32 104.13
N LEU A 25 -6.45 -28.17 104.60
CA LEU A 25 -6.75 -27.03 103.75
C LEU A 25 -5.48 -26.36 103.24
N THR A 26 -4.45 -26.19 104.07
CA THR A 26 -3.16 -25.66 103.60
C THR A 26 -2.52 -26.58 102.58
N GLU A 27 -2.57 -27.90 102.76
CA GLU A 27 -2.18 -28.85 101.70
C GLU A 27 -2.94 -28.65 100.38
N ALA A 28 -4.25 -28.40 100.44
CA ALA A 28 -5.07 -28.20 99.25
C ALA A 28 -4.72 -26.90 98.53
N VAL A 29 -4.57 -25.80 99.28
CA VAL A 29 -4.19 -24.50 98.75
C VAL A 29 -2.79 -24.52 98.17
N LEU A 30 -1.82 -25.15 98.85
CA LEU A 30 -0.44 -25.26 98.37
C LEU A 30 -0.35 -26.15 97.12
N ALA A 31 -1.11 -27.25 97.05
CA ALA A 31 -1.17 -28.08 95.84
C ALA A 31 -1.82 -27.33 94.65
N ALA A 32 -2.88 -26.55 94.90
CA ALA A 32 -3.52 -25.72 93.88
C ALA A 32 -2.59 -24.60 93.38
N ALA A 33 -1.90 -23.92 94.29
CA ALA A 33 -0.90 -22.90 93.94
C ALA A 33 0.23 -23.50 93.09
N PHE A 34 0.76 -24.67 93.49
CA PHE A 34 1.74 -25.40 92.69
C PHE A 34 1.22 -25.72 91.28
N GLY A 35 0.00 -26.28 91.15
CA GLY A 35 -0.55 -26.67 89.84
C GLY A 35 -0.67 -25.50 88.86
N ILE A 36 -1.11 -24.34 89.34
CA ILE A 36 -1.24 -23.13 88.52
C ILE A 36 0.14 -22.60 88.10
N VAL A 37 1.05 -22.38 89.06
CA VAL A 37 2.39 -21.82 88.78
C VAL A 37 3.23 -22.77 87.92
N PHE A 38 3.15 -24.07 88.16
CA PHE A 38 3.84 -25.08 87.36
C PHE A 38 3.36 -25.08 85.91
N SER A 39 2.04 -25.00 85.66
CA SER A 39 1.51 -24.94 84.30
C SER A 39 2.02 -23.73 83.51
N TYR A 40 2.16 -22.57 84.17
CA TYR A 40 2.77 -21.38 83.58
C TYR A 40 4.26 -21.60 83.25
N ILE A 41 5.04 -22.16 84.18
CA ILE A 41 6.47 -22.43 83.96
C ILE A 41 6.68 -23.38 82.78
N VAL A 42 5.82 -24.39 82.64
CA VAL A 42 5.87 -25.31 81.49
C VAL A 42 5.62 -24.56 80.18
N VAL A 43 4.64 -23.65 80.12
CA VAL A 43 4.43 -22.81 78.92
C VAL A 43 5.63 -21.90 78.66
N PHE A 44 6.16 -21.24 79.70
CA PHE A 44 7.36 -20.39 79.58
C PHE A 44 8.58 -21.16 79.03
N ALA A 45 8.79 -22.40 79.47
CA ALA A 45 9.87 -23.25 78.99
C ALA A 45 9.64 -23.73 77.56
N LEU A 46 8.42 -24.17 77.24
CA LEU A 46 8.07 -24.63 75.90
C LEU A 46 8.15 -23.50 74.86
N ASP A 47 7.78 -22.27 75.20
CA ASP A 47 7.89 -21.09 74.33
C ASP A 47 9.34 -20.71 73.98
N ARG A 48 10.34 -21.32 74.63
CA ARG A 48 11.75 -21.19 74.25
C ARG A 48 12.18 -22.18 73.17
N VAL A 49 11.51 -23.32 73.07
CA VAL A 49 11.90 -24.41 72.18
C VAL A 49 10.99 -24.48 70.95
N MET A 50 9.69 -24.24 71.13
CA MET A 50 8.69 -24.38 70.08
C MET A 50 7.59 -23.34 70.21
N GLU A 51 6.85 -23.13 69.11
CA GLU A 51 5.61 -22.38 69.18
C GLU A 51 4.53 -23.24 69.83
N THR A 52 4.10 -22.86 71.03
CA THR A 52 3.11 -23.64 71.78
C THR A 52 1.72 -23.50 71.14
N PRO A 53 1.14 -24.61 70.63
CA PRO A 53 -0.17 -24.54 69.99
C PRO A 53 -1.26 -24.22 71.02
N VAL A 54 -2.35 -23.61 70.54
CA VAL A 54 -3.48 -23.17 71.37
C VAL A 54 -4.02 -24.30 72.25
N TRP A 55 -4.17 -25.51 71.70
CA TRP A 55 -4.69 -26.66 72.43
C TRP A 55 -3.79 -27.08 73.60
N LEU A 56 -2.47 -26.97 73.45
CA LEU A 56 -1.51 -27.35 74.49
C LEU A 56 -1.51 -26.31 75.63
N ARG A 57 -1.56 -25.02 75.26
CA ARG A 57 -1.69 -23.92 76.24
C ARG A 57 -3.00 -24.03 77.03
N ALA A 58 -4.12 -24.24 76.33
CA ALA A 58 -5.43 -24.45 76.95
C ALA A 58 -5.46 -25.70 77.84
N GLY A 59 -4.88 -26.81 77.37
CA GLY A 59 -4.77 -28.05 78.14
C GLY A 59 -3.98 -27.87 79.45
N LEU A 60 -2.84 -27.18 79.40
CA LEU A 60 -2.02 -26.88 80.57
C LEU A 60 -2.74 -25.95 81.56
N LEU A 61 -3.44 -24.93 81.07
CA LEU A 61 -4.24 -24.03 81.91
C LEU A 61 -5.39 -24.79 82.60
N ILE A 62 -6.14 -25.62 81.85
CA ILE A 62 -7.23 -26.44 82.39
C ILE A 62 -6.70 -27.43 83.42
N ALA A 63 -5.58 -28.10 83.15
CA ALA A 63 -4.96 -29.03 84.08
C ALA A 63 -4.53 -28.35 85.38
N GLY A 64 -3.90 -27.18 85.31
CA GLY A 64 -3.52 -26.38 86.47
C GLY A 64 -4.75 -25.89 87.27
N ALA A 65 -5.78 -25.40 86.58
CA ALA A 65 -7.02 -24.93 87.20
C ALA A 65 -7.86 -26.06 87.81
N ALA A 66 -7.83 -27.27 87.26
CA ALA A 66 -8.57 -28.43 87.77
C ALA A 66 -8.14 -28.83 89.19
N VAL A 67 -6.86 -28.64 89.54
CA VAL A 67 -6.36 -28.89 90.91
C VAL A 67 -7.04 -27.95 91.91
N LEU A 68 -7.28 -26.70 91.53
CA LEU A 68 -8.00 -25.72 92.34
C LEU A 68 -9.51 -25.99 92.32
N GLY A 69 -10.11 -26.15 91.13
CA GLY A 69 -11.56 -26.25 90.94
C GLY A 69 -12.18 -27.57 91.40
N LEU A 70 -11.47 -28.69 91.32
CA LEU A 70 -11.95 -30.01 91.77
C LEU A 70 -11.25 -30.46 93.06
N GLY A 71 -9.94 -30.26 93.17
CA GLY A 71 -9.15 -30.74 94.31
C GLY A 71 -9.49 -30.07 95.64
N LEU A 72 -9.73 -28.76 95.63
CA LEU A 72 -10.00 -27.99 96.85
C LEU A 72 -11.41 -28.27 97.41
N PRO A 73 -12.50 -28.29 96.61
CA PRO A 73 -13.83 -28.68 97.10
C PRO A 73 -13.89 -30.14 97.59
N LEU A 74 -13.21 -31.07 96.91
CA LEU A 74 -13.16 -32.48 97.34
C LEU A 74 -12.45 -32.64 98.69
N LYS A 75 -11.32 -31.94 98.90
CA LYS A 75 -10.63 -31.93 100.19
C LYS A 75 -11.44 -31.21 101.28
N TRP A 76 -12.10 -30.10 100.96
CA TRP A 76 -13.02 -29.41 101.88
C TRP A 76 -14.17 -30.31 102.32
N HIS A 77 -14.84 -30.97 101.37
CA HIS A 77 -15.93 -31.89 101.69
C HIS A 77 -15.44 -33.06 102.55
N ARG A 78 -14.30 -33.66 102.20
CA ARG A 78 -13.74 -34.81 102.92
C ARG A 78 -13.25 -34.49 104.34
N TRP A 79 -12.62 -33.33 104.56
CA TRP A 79 -11.94 -33.02 105.83
C TRP A 79 -12.68 -32.01 106.69
N VAL A 80 -13.45 -31.08 106.11
CA VAL A 80 -14.21 -30.06 106.88
C VAL A 80 -15.66 -30.50 107.06
N TRP A 81 -16.33 -30.93 105.98
CA TRP A 81 -17.76 -31.25 106.02
C TRP A 81 -18.06 -32.60 106.68
N ARG A 82 -17.26 -33.64 106.39
CA ARG A 82 -17.42 -34.98 106.99
C ARG A 82 -16.86 -35.14 108.40
N GLN A 83 -16.17 -34.14 108.96
CA GLN A 83 -15.54 -34.21 110.29
C GLN A 83 -16.04 -33.09 111.20
N ARG A 84 -17.36 -32.88 111.20
CA ARG A 84 -18.01 -31.78 111.95
C ARG A 84 -18.19 -32.12 113.41
N SER A 85 -18.40 -33.39 113.78
CA SER A 85 -18.63 -33.77 115.17
C SER A 85 -17.30 -34.06 115.90
N LEU A 86 -17.34 -34.01 117.24
CA LEU A 86 -16.20 -34.39 118.08
C LEU A 86 -15.96 -35.91 118.06
N GLU A 87 -16.99 -36.73 117.76
CA GLU A 87 -16.83 -38.18 117.55
C GLU A 87 -15.92 -38.48 116.36
N ASP A 88 -16.07 -37.73 115.26
CA ASP A 88 -15.27 -37.93 114.05
C ASP A 88 -13.78 -37.61 114.29
N ALA A 89 -13.49 -36.62 115.13
CA ALA A 89 -12.14 -36.28 115.56
C ALA A 89 -11.53 -37.40 116.44
N ALA A 90 -12.32 -37.98 117.35
CA ALA A 90 -11.91 -39.14 118.16
C ALA A 90 -11.67 -40.39 117.29
N ARG A 91 -12.51 -40.61 116.27
CA ARG A 91 -12.38 -41.72 115.30
C ARG A 91 -11.13 -41.61 114.43
N LEU A 92 -10.69 -40.39 114.10
CA LEU A 92 -9.40 -40.16 113.44
C LEU A 92 -8.23 -40.44 114.36
N LEU A 93 -8.34 -40.08 115.64
CA LEU A 93 -7.34 -40.35 116.67
C LEU A 93 -7.11 -41.86 116.86
N LYS A 94 -8.15 -42.70 116.69
CA LYS A 94 -8.07 -44.17 116.75
C LYS A 94 -7.01 -44.76 115.82
N ARG A 95 -6.70 -44.11 114.69
CA ARG A 95 -5.68 -44.61 113.74
C ARG A 95 -4.26 -44.52 114.28
N THR A 96 -3.95 -43.48 115.05
CA THR A 96 -2.62 -43.25 115.63
C THR A 96 -2.53 -43.68 117.09
N PHE A 97 -3.64 -43.63 117.84
CA PHE A 97 -3.75 -44.09 119.22
C PHE A 97 -4.99 -44.99 119.39
N PRO A 98 -4.90 -46.30 119.10
CA PRO A 98 -6.08 -47.18 119.08
C PRO A 98 -6.82 -47.26 120.41
N ARG A 99 -6.10 -47.48 121.51
CA ARG A 99 -6.69 -47.62 122.86
C ARG A 99 -7.31 -46.31 123.36
N LEU A 100 -6.63 -45.19 123.15
CA LEU A 100 -7.05 -43.88 123.64
C LEU A 100 -8.16 -43.27 122.77
N GLY A 101 -8.15 -43.54 121.46
CA GLY A 101 -9.22 -43.15 120.54
C GLY A 101 -10.53 -43.88 120.80
N ASP A 102 -10.50 -45.19 121.11
CA ASP A 102 -11.71 -45.95 121.50
C ASP A 102 -12.27 -45.49 122.85
N GLN A 103 -11.40 -45.20 123.83
CA GLN A 103 -11.81 -44.63 125.12
C GLN A 103 -12.44 -43.25 124.96
N LEU A 104 -11.83 -42.36 124.18
CA LEU A 104 -12.36 -41.02 123.91
C LEU A 104 -13.66 -41.06 123.11
N LEU A 105 -13.77 -41.94 122.11
CA LEU A 105 -14.99 -42.12 121.34
C LEU A 105 -16.12 -42.61 122.23
N GLY A 106 -15.87 -43.66 123.03
CA GLY A 106 -16.85 -44.19 123.98
C GLY A 106 -17.31 -43.13 124.99
N ILE A 107 -16.41 -42.25 125.45
CA ILE A 107 -16.74 -41.18 126.41
C ILE A 107 -17.53 -40.04 125.76
N VAL A 108 -17.20 -39.65 124.53
CA VAL A 108 -17.95 -38.63 123.77
C VAL A 108 -19.34 -39.15 123.38
N GLU A 109 -19.46 -40.44 123.01
CA GLU A 109 -20.74 -41.12 122.77
C GLU A 109 -21.56 -41.21 124.08
N LEU A 110 -20.93 -41.61 125.20
CA LEU A 110 -21.57 -41.61 126.52
C LEU A 110 -22.05 -40.20 126.91
N ALA A 111 -21.31 -39.13 126.59
CA ALA A 111 -21.69 -37.76 126.90
C ALA A 111 -22.89 -37.26 126.09
N HIS A 112 -23.12 -37.81 124.89
CA HIS A 112 -24.23 -37.45 124.01
C HIS A 112 -25.50 -38.31 124.19
N MET A 113 -25.44 -39.43 124.92
CA MET A 113 -26.63 -40.23 125.25
C MET A 113 -27.58 -39.48 126.20
N GLU A 114 -28.85 -39.38 125.81
CA GLU A 114 -29.92 -38.73 126.59
C GLU A 114 -30.09 -39.36 127.98
N ALA A 115 -30.37 -38.50 128.98
CA ALA A 115 -30.38 -38.80 130.42
C ALA A 115 -31.50 -39.77 130.88
N GLY A 116 -32.08 -40.58 129.99
CA GLY A 116 -33.21 -41.48 130.27
C GLY A 116 -32.93 -42.97 130.05
N SER A 117 -31.72 -43.40 129.67
CA SER A 117 -31.41 -44.82 129.51
C SER A 117 -31.17 -45.49 130.88
N ALA A 118 -32.12 -46.34 131.30
CA ALA A 118 -32.12 -47.01 132.60
C ALA A 118 -30.86 -47.88 132.81
N GLY A 119 -30.11 -47.60 133.89
CA GLY A 119 -28.92 -48.36 134.30
C GLY A 119 -27.63 -47.56 134.52
N ARG A 120 -27.67 -46.22 134.48
CA ARG A 120 -26.48 -45.36 134.57
C ARG A 120 -26.21 -44.87 136.00
N SER A 121 -25.03 -45.18 136.56
CA SER A 121 -24.51 -44.51 137.76
C SER A 121 -23.78 -43.23 137.37
N GLU A 122 -24.34 -42.07 137.75
CA GLU A 122 -23.77 -40.75 137.43
C GLU A 122 -22.33 -40.59 137.94
N ARG A 123 -22.00 -41.18 139.10
CA ARG A 123 -20.64 -41.15 139.66
C ARG A 123 -19.62 -41.94 138.84
N LEU A 124 -20.00 -43.09 138.27
CA LEU A 124 -19.08 -43.89 137.44
C LEU A 124 -18.77 -43.20 136.10
N VAL A 125 -19.75 -42.49 135.54
CA VAL A 125 -19.58 -41.72 134.31
C VAL A 125 -18.69 -40.52 134.55
N GLN A 126 -18.90 -39.80 135.66
CA GLN A 126 -18.08 -38.65 136.04
C GLN A 126 -16.64 -39.07 136.35
N ALA A 127 -16.43 -40.19 137.05
CA ALA A 127 -15.10 -40.74 137.31
C ALA A 127 -14.39 -41.22 136.03
N ALA A 128 -15.12 -41.87 135.11
CA ALA A 128 -14.56 -42.27 133.81
C ALA A 128 -14.19 -41.05 132.93
N MET A 129 -14.98 -39.97 133.00
CA MET A 129 -14.69 -38.70 132.33
C MET A 129 -13.46 -37.99 132.93
N GLU A 130 -13.31 -37.96 134.24
CA GLU A 130 -12.12 -37.43 134.92
C GLU A 130 -10.87 -38.27 134.62
N GLN A 131 -10.99 -39.60 134.67
CA GLN A 131 -9.88 -40.50 134.34
C GLN A 131 -9.40 -40.33 132.89
N ALA A 132 -10.32 -40.11 131.95
CA ALA A 132 -9.96 -39.82 130.57
C ALA A 132 -9.44 -38.41 130.36
N ALA A 133 -9.94 -37.42 131.11
CA ALA A 133 -9.39 -36.06 131.11
C ALA A 133 -7.94 -36.06 131.60
N ASP A 134 -7.62 -36.80 132.67
CA ASP A 134 -6.26 -36.95 133.19
C ASP A 134 -5.37 -37.75 132.22
N ALA A 135 -5.87 -38.84 131.61
CA ALA A 135 -5.12 -39.63 130.64
C ALA A 135 -4.74 -38.87 129.34
N VAL A 136 -5.41 -37.75 129.07
CA VAL A 136 -5.25 -36.92 127.88
C VAL A 136 -4.51 -35.61 128.15
N LYS A 137 -4.49 -35.15 129.40
CA LYS A 137 -3.91 -33.86 129.83
C LYS A 137 -2.48 -33.66 129.31
N ASP A 138 -1.62 -34.67 129.48
CA ASP A 138 -0.20 -34.63 129.15
C ASP A 138 0.14 -35.19 127.75
N LYS A 139 -0.86 -35.53 126.94
CA LYS A 139 -0.64 -36.07 125.59
C LYS A 139 -0.74 -35.00 124.52
N ASP A 140 0.16 -35.11 123.54
CA ASP A 140 0.25 -34.23 122.39
C ASP A 140 -0.36 -34.89 121.13
N PHE A 141 -1.44 -34.29 120.61
CA PHE A 141 -2.14 -34.74 119.41
C PHE A 141 -1.59 -34.11 118.11
N THR A 142 -0.53 -33.30 118.19
CA THR A 142 0.13 -32.69 117.01
C THR A 142 0.54 -33.73 115.95
N ARG A 143 1.02 -34.90 116.37
CA ARG A 143 1.50 -35.98 115.49
C ARG A 143 0.40 -36.93 115.00
N ALA A 144 -0.85 -36.73 115.43
CA ALA A 144 -1.97 -37.61 115.09
C ALA A 144 -2.67 -37.25 113.76
N VAL A 145 -2.27 -36.16 113.09
CA VAL A 145 -2.83 -35.75 111.79
C VAL A 145 -2.38 -36.73 110.69
N PRO A 146 -3.31 -37.39 109.95
CA PRO A 146 -2.94 -38.39 108.95
C PRO A 146 -2.13 -37.81 107.77
N GLU A 147 -0.98 -38.42 107.44
CA GLU A 147 -0.10 -38.09 106.29
C GLU A 147 0.01 -36.59 106.00
N ALA A 148 0.65 -35.82 106.88
CA ALA A 148 0.78 -34.38 106.70
C ALA A 148 1.81 -34.05 105.59
N LYS A 149 1.35 -33.76 104.37
CA LYS A 149 2.18 -33.45 103.19
C LYS A 149 2.30 -31.95 102.91
N HIS A 150 1.83 -31.08 103.81
CA HIS A 150 1.88 -29.62 103.65
C HIS A 150 3.31 -29.11 103.45
N PHE A 151 4.31 -29.71 104.10
CA PHE A 151 5.72 -29.36 103.86
C PHE A 151 6.20 -29.75 102.45
N GLN A 152 5.80 -30.91 101.93
CA GLN A 152 6.16 -31.34 100.58
C GLN A 152 5.52 -30.44 99.52
N TRP A 153 4.22 -30.14 99.66
CA TRP A 153 3.52 -29.20 98.78
C TRP A 153 4.00 -27.76 98.95
N GLY A 154 4.34 -27.35 100.17
CA GLY A 154 4.93 -26.05 100.46
C GLY A 154 6.29 -25.87 99.80
N TRP A 155 7.14 -26.90 99.85
CA TRP A 155 8.42 -26.90 99.15
C TRP A 155 8.25 -26.88 97.63
N ALA A 156 7.38 -27.73 97.08
CA ALA A 156 7.10 -27.76 95.64
C ALA A 156 6.52 -26.43 95.12
N ALA A 157 5.53 -25.85 95.82
CA ALA A 157 4.97 -24.54 95.51
C ALA A 157 6.02 -23.43 95.67
N GLY A 158 6.87 -23.50 96.70
CA GLY A 158 7.95 -22.54 96.93
C GLY A 158 9.00 -22.55 95.82
N VAL A 159 9.46 -23.74 95.40
CA VAL A 159 10.44 -23.88 94.31
C VAL A 159 9.88 -23.36 92.99
N THR A 160 8.63 -23.72 92.65
CA THR A 160 7.98 -23.20 91.43
C THR A 160 7.73 -21.70 91.49
N ALA A 161 7.27 -21.17 92.62
CA ALA A 161 7.14 -19.72 92.79
C ALA A 161 8.48 -18.99 92.63
N LEU A 162 9.57 -19.53 93.18
CA LEU A 162 10.91 -18.97 93.04
C LEU A 162 11.38 -18.97 91.58
N LEU A 163 11.13 -20.05 90.83
CA LEU A 163 11.44 -20.11 89.40
C LEU A 163 10.61 -19.10 88.58
N ALA A 164 9.33 -18.93 88.90
CA ALA A 164 8.48 -17.94 88.24
C ALA A 164 8.96 -16.49 88.52
N VAL A 165 9.33 -16.20 89.77
CA VAL A 165 9.90 -14.89 90.15
C VAL A 165 11.24 -14.68 89.46
N ALA A 166 12.12 -15.67 89.42
CA ALA A 166 13.40 -15.59 88.71
C ALA A 166 13.21 -15.34 87.20
N ALA A 167 12.21 -15.95 86.56
CA ALA A 167 11.88 -15.69 85.17
C ALA A 167 11.41 -14.24 84.94
N LEU A 168 10.55 -13.72 85.82
CA LEU A 168 10.03 -12.35 85.76
C LEU A 168 11.10 -11.28 86.02
N THR A 169 12.13 -11.56 86.81
CA THR A 169 13.21 -10.61 87.12
C THR A 169 14.33 -10.65 86.09
N LEU A 170 14.76 -11.84 85.66
CA LEU A 170 15.87 -11.99 84.72
C LEU A 170 15.44 -11.71 83.28
N VAL A 171 14.21 -12.07 82.90
CA VAL A 171 13.71 -11.96 81.52
C VAL A 171 12.26 -11.45 81.50
N PRO A 172 12.01 -10.19 81.91
CA PRO A 172 10.66 -9.66 82.14
C PRO A 172 9.77 -9.76 80.89
N ASP A 173 10.25 -9.33 79.71
CA ASP A 173 9.43 -9.30 78.49
C ASP A 173 9.01 -10.70 78.05
N ALA A 174 9.92 -11.68 78.11
CA ALA A 174 9.62 -13.06 77.74
C ALA A 174 8.71 -13.75 78.76
N ALA A 175 8.84 -13.41 80.04
CA ALA A 175 8.00 -13.93 81.12
C ALA A 175 6.57 -13.36 81.03
N TRP A 176 6.42 -12.05 80.82
CA TRP A 176 5.12 -11.42 80.60
C TRP A 176 4.43 -11.89 79.32
N ASN A 177 5.17 -12.07 78.23
CA ASN A 177 4.63 -12.64 76.99
C ASN A 177 4.13 -14.08 77.20
N ALA A 178 4.91 -14.95 77.85
CA ALA A 178 4.49 -16.30 78.19
C ALA A 178 3.28 -16.32 79.14
N LEU A 179 3.21 -15.39 80.10
CA LEU A 179 2.08 -15.26 81.02
C LEU A 179 0.81 -14.84 80.27
N ALA A 180 0.91 -13.88 79.33
CA ALA A 180 -0.20 -13.47 78.48
C ALA A 180 -0.69 -14.63 77.58
N ARG A 181 0.25 -15.38 76.98
CA ARG A 181 -0.07 -16.56 76.14
C ARG A 181 -0.68 -17.71 76.94
N TRP A 182 -0.28 -17.89 78.21
CA TRP A 182 -0.84 -18.89 79.13
C TRP A 182 -2.22 -18.48 79.67
N ALA A 183 -2.41 -17.22 80.07
CA ALA A 183 -3.68 -16.73 80.63
C ALA A 183 -4.77 -16.57 79.57
N MET A 184 -4.39 -16.28 78.32
CA MET A 184 -5.31 -16.11 77.18
C MET A 184 -4.90 -17.04 76.02
N PRO A 185 -5.08 -18.36 76.14
CA PRO A 185 -4.59 -19.32 75.15
C PRO A 185 -5.22 -19.13 73.75
N TRP A 186 -6.44 -18.58 73.69
CA TRP A 186 -7.21 -18.35 72.46
C TRP A 186 -6.78 -17.11 71.67
N ARG A 187 -6.08 -16.17 72.32
CA ARG A 187 -5.65 -14.93 71.67
C ARG A 187 -4.36 -15.19 70.89
N ASP A 188 -4.31 -14.69 69.66
CA ASP A 188 -3.13 -14.80 68.80
C ASP A 188 -2.07 -13.77 69.23
N VAL A 189 -1.41 -14.06 70.34
CA VAL A 189 -0.30 -13.27 70.87
C VAL A 189 0.98 -13.85 70.28
N GLU A 190 1.68 -13.04 69.49
CA GLU A 190 2.97 -13.42 68.90
C GLU A 190 3.98 -13.84 69.99
N ARG A 191 4.74 -14.89 69.69
CA ARG A 191 5.80 -15.40 70.57
C ARG A 191 6.91 -14.36 70.69
N PHE A 192 7.29 -14.02 71.91
CA PHE A 192 8.49 -13.20 72.12
C PHE A 192 9.76 -13.99 71.74
N THR A 193 10.52 -13.44 70.81
CA THR A 193 11.87 -13.90 70.41
C THR A 193 12.92 -12.87 70.80
N PHE A 194 14.11 -13.33 71.18
CA PHE A 194 15.23 -12.48 71.55
C PHE A 194 15.90 -11.83 70.35
N ALA A 195 15.93 -12.55 69.21
CA ALA A 195 16.21 -11.96 67.91
C ALA A 195 14.92 -11.36 67.35
N GLN A 196 14.88 -10.05 67.14
CA GLN A 196 13.72 -9.39 66.54
C GLN A 196 14.07 -8.92 65.13
N ILE A 197 13.25 -9.32 64.16
CA ILE A 197 13.40 -8.90 62.77
C ILE A 197 12.29 -7.93 62.42
N GLU A 198 12.54 -7.07 61.43
CA GLU A 198 11.50 -6.25 60.82
C GLU A 198 10.38 -7.14 60.25
N SER A 199 9.16 -6.60 60.19
CA SER A 199 8.00 -7.34 59.71
C SER A 199 8.18 -7.76 58.24
N LEU A 200 8.40 -9.05 58.01
CA LEU A 200 8.40 -9.63 56.67
C LEU A 200 6.96 -9.79 56.16
N PRO A 201 6.71 -9.54 54.86
CA PRO A 201 5.40 -9.77 54.28
C PRO A 201 5.09 -11.27 54.24
N ASN A 202 3.81 -11.63 54.40
CA ASN A 202 3.37 -13.03 54.30
C ASN A 202 3.48 -13.59 52.86
N ARG A 203 3.46 -12.70 51.86
CA ARG A 203 3.63 -13.01 50.42
C ARG A 203 4.77 -12.16 49.87
N LEU A 204 5.75 -12.80 49.27
CA LEU A 204 6.90 -12.17 48.61
C LEU A 204 6.81 -12.46 47.12
N VAL A 205 6.47 -11.46 46.31
CA VAL A 205 6.49 -11.59 44.85
C VAL A 205 7.92 -11.38 44.36
N VAL A 206 8.40 -12.28 43.51
CA VAL A 206 9.75 -12.24 42.96
C VAL A 206 9.71 -12.37 41.43
N PRO A 207 10.73 -11.88 40.70
CA PRO A 207 10.78 -12.05 39.26
C PRO A 207 10.91 -13.53 38.88
N TYR A 208 10.10 -13.96 37.91
CA TYR A 208 10.06 -15.34 37.41
C TYR A 208 11.40 -15.75 36.80
N ALA A 209 11.90 -16.93 37.20
CA ALA A 209 13.14 -17.52 36.70
C ALA A 209 14.41 -16.64 36.84
N GLU A 210 14.42 -15.69 37.77
CA GLU A 210 15.59 -14.86 38.09
C GLU A 210 16.05 -15.09 39.53
N PRO A 211 17.37 -15.01 39.82
CA PRO A 211 17.86 -15.01 41.19
C PRO A 211 17.40 -13.74 41.92
N PHE A 212 17.09 -13.84 43.20
CA PHE A 212 16.66 -12.69 44.00
C PHE A 212 17.31 -12.71 45.39
N ASP A 213 17.49 -11.51 45.95
CA ASP A 213 18.05 -11.32 47.28
C ASP A 213 16.96 -10.93 48.27
N LEU A 214 16.89 -11.64 49.39
CA LEU A 214 16.04 -11.27 50.52
C LEU A 214 16.91 -10.61 51.60
N LYS A 215 16.69 -9.31 51.82
CA LYS A 215 17.34 -8.57 52.90
C LYS A 215 16.46 -8.59 54.15
N ILE A 216 16.98 -9.19 55.22
CA ILE A 216 16.29 -9.25 56.52
C ILE A 216 17.00 -8.32 57.48
N LEU A 217 16.30 -7.31 57.98
CA LEU A 217 16.82 -6.32 58.92
C LEU A 217 16.50 -6.72 60.36
N LEU A 218 17.47 -6.59 61.26
CA LEU A 218 17.25 -6.70 62.70
C LEU A 218 16.62 -5.41 63.23
N ASN A 219 15.63 -5.54 64.11
CA ASN A 219 15.03 -4.40 64.78
C ASN A 219 16.01 -3.83 65.83
N LYS A 220 15.89 -2.53 66.15
CA LYS A 220 16.77 -1.84 67.11
C LYS A 220 16.68 -2.40 68.54
N ASP A 221 15.53 -2.99 68.90
CA ASP A 221 15.25 -3.56 70.23
C ASP A 221 15.69 -5.03 70.38
N THR A 222 16.49 -5.53 69.44
CA THR A 222 17.00 -6.91 69.44
C THR A 222 17.98 -7.15 70.61
N ARG A 223 17.70 -8.16 71.45
CA ARG A 223 18.58 -8.54 72.58
C ARG A 223 19.63 -9.58 72.20
N TRP A 224 19.38 -10.37 71.17
CA TRP A 224 20.31 -11.39 70.66
C TRP A 224 20.46 -11.24 69.15
N SER A 225 21.69 -11.07 68.68
CA SER A 225 22.03 -10.95 67.26
C SER A 225 22.75 -12.22 66.79
N PRO A 226 22.05 -13.19 66.17
CA PRO A 226 22.68 -14.43 65.69
C PRO A 226 23.75 -14.17 64.62
N ALA A 227 24.82 -14.98 64.63
CA ALA A 227 25.89 -14.83 63.64
C ALA A 227 25.44 -15.18 62.20
N SER A 228 24.44 -16.06 62.04
CA SER A 228 23.92 -16.47 60.74
C SER A 228 22.40 -16.66 60.75
N ALA A 229 21.79 -16.37 59.60
CA ALA A 229 20.42 -16.71 59.25
C ALA A 229 20.42 -17.87 58.27
N LYS A 230 19.47 -18.80 58.41
CA LYS A 230 19.26 -19.91 57.47
C LYS A 230 17.86 -19.80 56.89
N ALA A 231 17.77 -19.89 55.57
CA ALA A 231 16.49 -19.93 54.89
C ALA A 231 16.46 -21.05 53.85
N GLN A 232 15.31 -21.68 53.71
CA GLN A 232 15.12 -22.80 52.80
C GLN A 232 13.79 -22.65 52.08
N ILE A 233 13.81 -22.78 50.75
CA ILE A 233 12.62 -22.79 49.91
C ILE A 233 12.27 -24.24 49.61
N SER A 234 11.18 -24.74 50.20
CA SER A 234 10.74 -26.13 50.05
C SER A 234 11.91 -27.13 50.20
N ASP A 235 12.17 -27.98 49.19
CA ASP A 235 13.24 -29.01 49.22
C ASP A 235 14.60 -28.52 48.68
N GLN A 236 14.76 -27.22 48.43
CA GLN A 236 16.02 -26.67 47.92
C GLN A 236 17.12 -26.62 48.99
N PRO A 237 18.41 -26.52 48.59
CA PRO A 237 19.51 -26.34 49.53
C PRO A 237 19.31 -25.11 50.42
N VAL A 238 19.70 -25.23 51.69
CA VAL A 238 19.61 -24.15 52.67
C VAL A 238 20.57 -23.02 52.30
N VAL A 239 20.05 -21.81 52.14
CA VAL A 239 20.82 -20.59 51.95
C VAL A 239 21.18 -20.02 53.32
N MET A 240 22.46 -19.68 53.51
CA MET A 240 22.96 -19.09 54.75
C MET A 240 23.45 -17.66 54.50
N GLY A 241 23.02 -16.73 55.35
CA GLY A 241 23.47 -15.34 55.34
C GLY A 241 24.17 -15.00 56.65
N SER A 242 25.31 -14.31 56.58
CA SER A 242 26.00 -13.79 57.77
C SER A 242 25.49 -12.39 58.13
N LEU A 243 25.59 -12.03 59.41
CA LEU A 243 25.20 -10.69 59.88
C LEU A 243 26.19 -9.63 59.38
N GLN A 244 25.72 -8.70 58.55
CA GLN A 244 26.51 -7.56 58.07
C GLN A 244 25.73 -6.26 58.30
N ALA A 245 26.30 -5.34 59.09
CA ALA A 245 25.71 -4.02 59.37
C ALA A 245 24.22 -4.06 59.83
N GLY A 246 23.84 -5.05 60.64
CA GLY A 246 22.46 -5.21 61.13
C GLY A 246 21.48 -5.87 60.17
N ALA A 247 21.95 -6.38 59.02
CA ALA A 247 21.14 -7.07 58.02
C ALA A 247 21.71 -8.46 57.68
N TYR A 248 20.83 -9.37 57.29
CA TYR A 248 21.18 -10.64 56.64
C TYR A 248 20.78 -10.56 55.17
N GLN A 249 21.73 -10.79 54.28
CA GLN A 249 21.47 -10.92 52.84
C GLN A 249 21.45 -12.41 52.50
N LEU A 250 20.32 -12.85 51.93
CA LEU A 250 20.12 -14.23 51.49
C LEU A 250 19.86 -14.23 49.99
N ALA A 251 20.81 -14.76 49.22
CA ALA A 251 20.69 -14.88 47.77
C ALA A 251 20.07 -16.22 47.41
N PHE A 252 18.91 -16.20 46.75
CA PHE A 252 18.20 -17.40 46.32
C PHE A 252 18.40 -17.65 44.83
N PRO A 253 18.49 -18.92 44.40
CA PRO A 253 18.50 -19.27 42.99
C PRO A 253 17.15 -18.94 42.31
N PRO A 254 17.11 -18.90 40.98
CA PRO A 254 15.89 -18.71 40.18
C PRO A 254 14.72 -19.60 40.62
N GLN A 255 13.52 -19.01 40.71
CA GLN A 255 12.29 -19.72 41.06
C GLN A 255 11.25 -19.63 39.94
N ASN A 256 10.56 -20.74 39.68
CA ASN A 256 9.54 -20.83 38.63
C ASN A 256 8.14 -21.15 39.18
N GLU A 257 8.04 -21.70 40.39
CA GLU A 257 6.79 -22.13 41.00
C GLU A 257 6.59 -21.49 42.38
N ASP A 258 5.33 -21.36 42.77
CA ASP A 258 4.95 -20.82 44.08
C ASP A 258 5.44 -21.77 45.19
N ALA A 259 6.22 -21.23 46.14
CA ALA A 259 6.92 -22.06 47.13
C ALA A 259 6.94 -21.39 48.51
N ALA A 260 6.98 -22.20 49.58
CA ALA A 260 7.10 -21.72 50.94
C ALA A 260 8.59 -21.57 51.33
N LEU A 261 9.00 -20.35 51.67
CA LEU A 261 10.29 -20.03 52.25
C LEU A 261 10.20 -20.13 53.76
N SER A 262 10.92 -21.09 54.34
CA SER A 262 11.10 -21.22 55.77
C SER A 262 12.36 -20.46 56.20
N LEU A 263 12.21 -19.50 57.10
CA LEU A 263 13.27 -18.69 57.66
C LEU A 263 13.53 -19.11 59.11
N SER A 264 14.80 -19.37 59.43
CA SER A 264 15.28 -19.62 60.79
C SER A 264 16.46 -18.73 61.12
N LEU A 265 16.29 -17.91 62.17
CA LEU A 265 17.27 -16.92 62.62
C LEU A 265 17.28 -16.96 64.14
N GLY A 266 18.28 -17.61 64.74
CA GLY A 266 18.31 -17.85 66.18
C GLY A 266 17.06 -18.59 66.66
N ASP A 267 16.22 -17.89 67.44
CA ASP A 267 14.95 -18.38 67.96
C ASP A 267 13.73 -17.99 67.09
N VAL A 268 13.90 -17.14 66.08
CA VAL A 268 12.88 -16.79 65.10
C VAL A 268 12.64 -17.96 64.13
N ARG A 269 11.38 -18.28 63.91
CA ARG A 269 10.89 -19.17 62.84
C ARG A 269 9.75 -18.46 62.14
N LYS A 270 9.87 -18.23 60.83
CA LYS A 270 8.80 -17.65 60.00
C LYS A 270 8.71 -18.40 58.68
N THR A 271 7.52 -18.42 58.11
CA THR A 271 7.28 -18.95 56.76
C THR A 271 6.69 -17.85 55.90
N VAL A 272 7.24 -17.66 54.71
CA VAL A 272 6.82 -16.64 53.72
C VAL A 272 6.52 -17.34 52.41
N ASN A 273 5.42 -17.01 51.74
CA ASN A 273 5.12 -17.57 50.42
C ASN A 273 5.83 -16.76 49.33
N VAL A 274 6.74 -17.39 48.60
CA VAL A 274 7.43 -16.83 47.45
C VAL A 274 6.61 -17.10 46.20
N LEU A 275 6.25 -16.06 45.47
CA LEU A 275 5.39 -16.12 44.27
C LEU A 275 6.18 -15.60 43.07
N PRO A 276 6.75 -16.47 42.21
CA PRO A 276 7.44 -16.04 41.01
C PRO A 276 6.45 -15.51 39.97
N ARG A 277 6.61 -14.26 39.55
CA ARG A 277 5.75 -13.61 38.53
C ARG A 277 6.61 -12.94 37.46
N THR A 278 6.13 -12.93 36.23
CA THR A 278 6.84 -12.27 35.12
C THR A 278 6.88 -10.76 35.35
N ARG A 279 7.97 -10.12 34.92
CA ARG A 279 8.09 -8.66 34.99
C ARG A 279 7.04 -8.01 34.07
N PRO A 280 6.54 -6.81 34.42
CA PRO A 280 5.66 -6.08 33.53
C PRO A 280 6.45 -5.61 32.30
N GLU A 281 6.03 -6.04 31.12
CA GLU A 281 6.54 -5.58 29.82
C GLU A 281 5.53 -4.67 29.11
N LEU A 282 6.01 -3.74 28.28
CA LEU A 282 5.15 -2.92 27.41
C LEU A 282 4.76 -3.70 26.15
N THR A 283 3.45 -3.92 25.98
CA THR A 283 2.90 -4.62 24.81
C THR A 283 2.65 -3.69 23.64
N ALA A 284 2.36 -2.41 23.90
CA ALA A 284 2.15 -1.40 22.88
C ALA A 284 2.74 -0.06 23.31
N LEU A 285 3.36 0.63 22.37
CA LEU A 285 3.92 1.96 22.56
C LEU A 285 3.54 2.83 21.37
N SER A 286 2.88 3.95 21.65
CA SER A 286 2.36 4.85 20.63
C SER A 286 2.56 6.29 21.06
N VAL A 287 2.83 7.17 20.11
CA VAL A 287 2.91 8.61 20.33
C VAL A 287 1.74 9.27 19.64
N ARG A 288 0.91 9.94 20.42
CA ARG A 288 -0.15 10.83 19.92
C ARG A 288 0.46 12.19 19.68
N THR A 289 0.28 12.72 18.47
CA THR A 289 0.86 13.99 18.07
C THR A 289 -0.21 15.01 17.74
N ARG A 290 -0.08 16.21 18.30
CA ARG A 290 -0.83 17.39 17.89
C ARG A 290 0.08 18.23 17.00
N LEU A 291 -0.21 18.23 15.71
CA LEU A 291 0.56 18.94 14.70
C LEU A 291 0.35 20.47 14.80
N PRO A 292 1.28 21.29 14.29
CA PRO A 292 1.15 22.74 14.27
C PRO A 292 -0.12 23.23 13.54
N GLU A 293 -0.67 24.36 13.99
CA GLU A 293 -1.93 24.91 13.45
C GLU A 293 -1.89 25.21 11.94
N TYR A 294 -0.71 25.50 11.38
CA TYR A 294 -0.57 25.79 9.95
C TYR A 294 -0.96 24.62 9.05
N LEU A 295 -0.80 23.38 9.53
CA LEU A 295 -1.17 22.17 8.80
C LEU A 295 -2.68 21.93 8.76
N LYS A 296 -3.49 22.58 9.61
CA LYS A 296 -4.97 22.45 9.65
C LYS A 296 -5.50 21.02 9.82
N TYR A 297 -4.74 20.13 10.44
CA TYR A 297 -5.21 18.79 10.81
C TYR A 297 -6.35 18.91 11.84
N GLN A 298 -7.44 18.16 11.62
CA GLN A 298 -8.52 18.04 12.60
C GLN A 298 -8.31 16.86 13.55
N THR A 299 -7.50 15.88 13.13
CA THR A 299 -7.19 14.67 13.87
C THR A 299 -5.85 14.79 14.61
N GLU A 300 -5.70 14.03 15.69
CA GLU A 300 -4.43 13.88 16.41
C GLU A 300 -3.81 12.52 16.01
N PRO A 301 -2.93 12.49 14.99
CA PRO A 301 -2.37 11.23 14.50
C PRO A 301 -1.60 10.49 15.59
N MET A 302 -1.79 9.17 15.61
CA MET A 302 -1.15 8.26 16.55
C MET A 302 -0.14 7.39 15.81
N THR A 303 1.14 7.52 16.15
CA THR A 303 2.24 6.79 15.52
C THR A 303 2.72 5.70 16.46
N GLU A 304 2.65 4.44 16.02
CA GLU A 304 3.25 3.32 16.76
C GLU A 304 4.78 3.45 16.78
N VAL A 305 5.37 3.27 17.96
CA VAL A 305 6.82 3.29 18.12
C VAL A 305 7.36 1.88 17.91
N ARG A 306 8.28 1.72 16.95
CA ARG A 306 8.97 0.45 16.69
C ARG A 306 10.46 0.64 16.95
N GLY A 307 11.05 -0.24 17.76
CA GLY A 307 12.49 -0.21 18.06
C GLY A 307 12.94 0.97 18.93
N GLY A 308 12.03 1.56 19.73
CA GLY A 308 12.39 2.62 20.69
C GLY A 308 12.72 3.98 20.08
N SER A 309 12.40 4.23 18.80
CA SER A 309 12.55 5.54 18.18
C SER A 309 11.32 5.96 17.39
N VAL A 310 11.05 7.27 17.38
CA VAL A 310 9.92 7.86 16.65
C VAL A 310 10.33 9.22 16.10
N SER A 311 9.89 9.53 14.87
CA SER A 311 10.13 10.84 14.26
C SER A 311 8.88 11.69 14.38
N VAL A 312 9.02 12.92 14.88
CA VAL A 312 7.93 13.87 15.10
C VAL A 312 8.33 15.21 14.50
N LEU A 313 7.37 15.91 13.91
CA LEU A 313 7.60 17.23 13.33
C LEU A 313 8.03 18.25 14.38
N LYS A 314 9.08 19.00 14.08
CA LYS A 314 9.56 20.11 14.91
C LYS A 314 8.48 21.19 15.05
N GLY A 315 8.16 21.55 16.29
CA GLY A 315 7.06 22.45 16.65
C GLY A 315 5.72 21.75 16.92
N ALA A 316 5.60 20.44 16.67
CA ALA A 316 4.45 19.66 17.10
C ALA A 316 4.51 19.38 18.62
N GLN A 317 3.37 19.00 19.20
CA GLN A 317 3.29 18.52 20.57
C GLN A 317 3.07 17.01 20.56
N ALA A 318 3.80 16.28 21.41
CA ALA A 318 3.73 14.82 21.50
C ALA A 318 3.30 14.38 22.91
N SER A 319 2.43 13.38 22.98
CA SER A 319 1.99 12.66 24.18
C SER A 319 2.28 11.17 23.98
N LEU A 320 2.87 10.53 24.98
CA LEU A 320 3.20 9.12 24.97
C LEU A 320 2.03 8.33 25.54
N GLU A 321 1.54 7.33 24.79
CA GLU A 321 0.57 6.35 25.25
C GLU A 321 1.24 4.96 25.21
N ALA A 322 1.49 4.39 26.39
CA ALA A 322 2.11 3.08 26.55
C ALA A 322 1.13 2.13 27.25
N THR A 323 1.04 0.89 26.79
CA THR A 323 0.22 -0.17 27.41
C THR A 323 1.13 -1.28 27.90
N ALA A 324 1.02 -1.61 29.18
CA ALA A 324 1.74 -2.71 29.81
C ALA A 324 0.93 -4.02 29.76
N SER A 325 1.62 -5.14 29.90
CA SER A 325 1.06 -6.50 30.00
C SER A 325 0.29 -6.75 31.31
N ARG A 326 0.46 -5.90 32.33
CA ARG A 326 -0.16 -6.00 33.64
C ARG A 326 -0.59 -4.63 34.16
N GLU A 327 -1.47 -4.62 35.16
CA GLU A 327 -1.90 -3.40 35.84
C GLU A 327 -0.73 -2.74 36.58
N LEU A 328 -0.56 -1.44 36.33
CA LEU A 328 0.51 -0.64 36.86
C LEU A 328 0.06 0.09 38.14
N ALA A 329 0.97 0.20 39.10
CA ALA A 329 0.80 1.01 40.30
C ALA A 329 1.36 2.43 40.10
N SER A 330 2.47 2.55 39.39
CA SER A 330 3.10 3.83 39.06
C SER A 330 3.92 3.71 37.78
N ALA A 331 4.10 4.84 37.10
CA ALA A 331 5.00 4.99 35.96
C ALA A 331 5.72 6.33 36.07
N GLU A 332 6.96 6.36 35.63
CA GLU A 332 7.84 7.51 35.66
C GLU A 332 8.48 7.72 34.29
N VAL A 333 8.53 8.97 33.83
CA VAL A 333 9.24 9.38 32.61
C VAL A 333 10.28 10.42 33.00
N ASP A 334 11.56 10.12 32.76
CA ASP A 334 12.71 10.91 33.22
C ASP A 334 12.70 11.23 34.74
N GLY A 335 12.07 10.36 35.54
CA GLY A 335 11.94 10.51 37.00
C GLY A 335 10.74 11.34 37.45
N GLU A 336 9.90 11.83 36.53
CA GLU A 336 8.61 12.47 36.87
C GLU A 336 7.48 11.44 36.89
N ALA A 337 6.65 11.47 37.93
CA ALA A 337 5.53 10.54 38.09
C ALA A 337 4.38 10.86 37.13
N GLU A 338 3.98 9.88 36.33
CA GLU A 338 2.96 10.02 35.29
C GLU A 338 1.62 9.41 35.70
N LYS A 339 0.55 9.83 35.02
CA LYS A 339 -0.78 9.28 35.25
C LYS A 339 -0.88 7.87 34.68
N VAL A 340 -1.29 6.94 35.54
CA VAL A 340 -1.54 5.54 35.22
C VAL A 340 -3.03 5.25 35.32
N SER A 341 -3.60 4.66 34.28
CA SER A 341 -4.97 4.14 34.25
C SER A 341 -4.93 2.65 33.95
N ASP A 342 -5.00 1.83 34.99
CA ASP A 342 -4.87 0.38 34.95
C ASP A 342 -3.59 -0.09 34.26
N MET A 343 -3.68 -0.52 33.00
CA MET A 343 -2.55 -1.03 32.21
C MET A 343 -1.92 0.08 31.34
N LYS A 344 -2.51 1.27 31.27
CA LYS A 344 -2.10 2.36 30.38
C LYS A 344 -1.37 3.47 31.13
N VAL A 345 -0.30 3.96 30.52
CA VAL A 345 0.42 5.17 30.92
C VAL A 345 0.19 6.23 29.85
N THR A 346 -0.20 7.43 30.26
CA THR A 346 -0.38 8.56 29.33
C THR A 346 0.31 9.80 29.87
N THR A 347 1.24 10.34 29.08
CA THR A 347 1.95 11.58 29.43
C THR A 347 1.22 12.81 28.88
N PRO A 348 1.37 14.00 29.48
CA PRO A 348 0.84 15.22 28.88
C PRO A 348 1.56 15.60 27.58
N PHE A 349 0.93 16.45 26.78
CA PHE A 349 1.51 16.95 25.54
C PHE A 349 2.71 17.86 25.81
N HIS A 350 3.86 17.49 25.27
CA HIS A 350 5.09 18.27 25.35
C HIS A 350 5.53 18.76 23.96
N PRO A 351 6.00 20.01 23.83
CA PRO A 351 6.49 20.54 22.55
C PRO A 351 7.82 19.88 22.16
N ILE A 352 7.94 19.47 20.90
CA ILE A 352 9.15 18.87 20.32
C ILE A 352 9.90 19.95 19.54
N THR A 353 11.03 20.43 20.06
CA THR A 353 11.87 21.46 19.43
C THR A 353 13.22 20.95 18.92
N ALA A 354 13.71 19.86 19.52
CA ALA A 354 14.96 19.19 19.19
C ALA A 354 14.85 17.70 19.54
N ASP A 355 15.82 16.92 19.10
CA ASP A 355 15.93 15.50 19.45
C ASP A 355 15.98 15.34 20.97
N ALA A 356 15.23 14.36 21.49
CA ALA A 356 15.13 14.09 22.91
C ALA A 356 15.16 12.59 23.19
N GLU A 357 15.84 12.20 24.26
CA GLU A 357 15.80 10.83 24.79
C GLU A 357 14.99 10.82 26.09
N LYS A 358 13.99 9.93 26.16
CA LYS A 358 13.08 9.78 27.31
C LYS A 358 13.26 8.40 27.93
N HIS A 359 13.48 8.36 29.24
CA HIS A 359 13.61 7.12 30.01
C HIS A 359 12.30 6.81 30.69
N VAL A 360 11.66 5.71 30.30
CA VAL A 360 10.37 5.28 30.87
C VAL A 360 10.60 4.10 31.81
N MET A 361 10.18 4.28 33.06
CA MET A 361 10.17 3.25 34.11
C MET A 361 8.74 3.04 34.60
N TRP A 362 8.40 1.82 34.98
CA TRP A 362 7.07 1.51 35.53
C TRP A 362 7.15 0.43 36.59
N LYS A 363 6.13 0.39 37.44
CA LYS A 363 6.01 -0.57 38.53
C LYS A 363 4.60 -1.15 38.55
N ASP A 364 4.50 -2.47 38.59
CA ASP A 364 3.20 -3.15 38.69
C ASP A 364 2.62 -3.10 40.11
N ARG A 365 1.36 -3.57 40.26
CA ARG A 365 0.71 -3.69 41.58
C ARG A 365 1.39 -4.69 42.53
N ASP A 366 2.17 -5.63 42.00
CA ASP A 366 2.95 -6.59 42.78
C ASP A 366 4.33 -6.05 43.21
N GLY A 367 4.70 -4.87 42.70
CA GLY A 367 5.93 -4.16 43.01
C GLY A 367 7.13 -4.50 42.12
N LEU A 368 6.93 -5.25 41.04
CA LEU A 368 7.96 -5.57 40.05
C LEU A 368 8.16 -4.41 39.06
N THR A 369 9.42 -4.15 38.72
CA THR A 369 9.85 -3.18 37.71
C THR A 369 10.39 -3.91 36.48
N PRO A 370 10.45 -3.27 35.30
CA PRO A 370 11.20 -3.81 34.17
C PRO A 370 12.68 -3.95 34.54
N ARG A 371 13.38 -4.82 33.80
CA ARG A 371 14.81 -5.10 34.02
C ARG A 371 15.70 -3.89 33.71
N GLU A 372 15.36 -3.17 32.64
CA GLU A 372 16.01 -1.94 32.20
C GLU A 372 14.93 -0.90 31.84
N PRO A 373 15.22 0.41 32.01
CA PRO A 373 14.32 1.46 31.53
C PRO A 373 14.17 1.40 30.02
N LEU A 374 12.96 1.66 29.54
CA LEU A 374 12.75 1.87 28.11
C LEU A 374 13.34 3.23 27.71
N VAL A 375 14.31 3.23 26.81
CA VAL A 375 14.85 4.45 26.20
C VAL A 375 14.08 4.74 24.92
N LEU A 376 13.28 5.81 24.93
CA LEU A 376 12.55 6.31 23.77
C LEU A 376 13.31 7.50 23.16
N LYS A 377 13.74 7.37 21.91
CA LYS A 377 14.38 8.43 21.13
C LYS A 377 13.33 9.14 20.27
N ILE A 378 13.09 10.41 20.52
CA ILE A 378 12.20 11.26 19.75
C ILE A 378 13.08 12.12 18.84
N ASN A 379 13.01 11.87 17.52
CA ASN A 379 13.75 12.63 16.52
C ASN A 379 12.87 13.79 16.02
N ALA A 380 13.34 15.02 16.12
CA ALA A 380 12.67 16.22 15.65
C ALA A 380 13.01 16.46 14.18
N ILE A 381 12.11 16.06 13.27
CA ILE A 381 12.28 16.26 11.82
C ILE A 381 11.69 17.59 11.37
N GLU A 382 12.30 18.20 10.35
CA GLU A 382 11.74 19.39 9.69
C GLU A 382 10.78 18.96 8.58
N ASP A 383 9.76 19.79 8.33
CA ASP A 383 8.77 19.64 7.25
C ASP A 383 9.49 19.69 5.89
N GLU A 384 9.41 18.63 5.08
CA GLU A 384 10.06 18.57 3.76
C GLU A 384 9.22 19.29 2.69
N ALA A 385 9.86 19.80 1.64
CA ALA A 385 9.12 20.38 0.52
C ALA A 385 8.45 19.27 -0.33
N PRO A 386 7.28 19.55 -0.96
CA PRO A 386 6.55 18.56 -1.74
C PRO A 386 7.36 18.11 -2.95
N ARG A 387 7.34 16.80 -3.20
CA ARG A 387 7.96 16.17 -4.37
C ARG A 387 6.96 16.11 -5.50
N LEU A 388 7.37 16.54 -6.68
CA LEU A 388 6.51 16.72 -7.84
C LEU A 388 7.09 16.02 -9.06
N SER A 389 6.28 15.22 -9.74
CA SER A 389 6.60 14.68 -11.06
C SER A 389 5.48 14.99 -12.04
N ALA A 390 5.83 15.56 -13.19
CA ALA A 390 4.90 15.80 -14.29
C ALA A 390 5.33 14.93 -15.47
N ARG A 391 4.38 14.32 -16.17
CA ARG A 391 4.63 13.40 -17.28
C ARG A 391 3.79 13.75 -18.51
N ARG A 392 4.40 13.54 -19.68
CA ARG A 392 3.82 13.65 -21.02
C ARG A 392 4.55 12.72 -21.99
N GLU A 393 3.98 12.50 -23.18
CA GLU A 393 4.57 11.68 -24.25
C GLU A 393 5.92 12.23 -24.73
N THR A 394 6.03 13.55 -24.90
CA THR A 394 7.26 14.23 -25.31
C THR A 394 7.53 15.45 -24.44
N GLN A 395 8.81 15.74 -24.21
CA GLN A 395 9.25 16.95 -23.49
C GLN A 395 9.12 18.22 -24.36
N GLU A 396 9.29 18.05 -25.67
CA GLU A 396 9.17 19.11 -26.67
C GLU A 396 8.08 18.76 -27.69
N GLN A 397 7.22 19.72 -28.02
CA GLN A 397 6.15 19.50 -28.98
C GLN A 397 5.68 20.79 -29.65
N VAL A 398 5.30 20.68 -30.92
CA VAL A 398 4.58 21.70 -31.67
C VAL A 398 3.07 21.49 -31.50
N VAL A 399 2.36 22.52 -31.06
CA VAL A 399 0.92 22.48 -30.73
C VAL A 399 0.19 23.66 -31.35
N LEU A 400 -1.10 23.49 -31.65
CA LEU A 400 -1.96 24.59 -32.07
C LEU A 400 -2.33 25.50 -30.88
N ASP A 401 -2.56 26.77 -31.15
CA ASP A 401 -3.09 27.74 -30.16
C ASP A 401 -4.45 27.35 -29.56
N SER A 402 -5.29 26.67 -30.34
CA SER A 402 -6.58 26.12 -29.92
C SER A 402 -6.48 24.71 -29.32
N GLU A 403 -5.29 24.11 -29.28
CA GLU A 403 -5.12 22.75 -28.78
C GLU A 403 -5.00 22.71 -27.26
N VAL A 404 -5.83 21.86 -26.65
CA VAL A 404 -5.69 21.48 -25.24
C VAL A 404 -4.61 20.42 -25.09
N VAL A 405 -3.58 20.75 -24.33
CA VAL A 405 -2.44 19.89 -23.96
C VAL A 405 -2.63 19.39 -22.54
N VAL A 406 -2.49 18.09 -22.29
CA VAL A 406 -2.66 17.49 -20.96
C VAL A 406 -1.31 17.10 -20.35
N PHE A 407 -1.16 17.37 -19.06
CA PHE A 407 -0.02 17.02 -18.20
C PHE A 407 -0.51 16.15 -17.05
N ASP A 408 0.05 14.95 -16.90
CA ASP A 408 -0.22 14.12 -15.73
C ASP A 408 0.72 14.56 -14.60
N VAL A 409 0.14 15.05 -13.49
CA VAL A 409 0.87 15.64 -12.37
C VAL A 409 0.67 14.80 -11.12
N ASP A 410 1.76 14.25 -10.61
CA ASP A 410 1.82 13.49 -9.36
C ASP A 410 2.60 14.28 -8.30
N VAL A 411 1.95 14.55 -7.18
CA VAL A 411 2.51 15.28 -6.04
C VAL A 411 2.52 14.38 -4.82
N GLN A 412 3.62 14.38 -4.07
CA GLN A 412 3.76 13.67 -2.81
C GLN A 412 4.36 14.59 -1.74
N ASP A 413 3.78 14.54 -0.55
CA ASP A 413 4.19 15.35 0.60
C ASP A 413 4.11 14.54 1.90
N ASP A 414 4.82 14.97 2.95
CA ASP A 414 4.86 14.31 4.25
C ASP A 414 3.67 14.68 5.16
N PHE A 415 3.25 15.96 5.13
CA PHE A 415 2.21 16.53 5.98
C PHE A 415 1.02 17.12 5.23
N GLY A 416 1.00 17.10 3.90
CA GLY A 416 -0.20 17.38 3.11
C GLY A 416 -0.01 18.44 2.03
N ILE A 417 -0.72 18.24 0.93
CA ILE A 417 -0.61 19.10 -0.24
C ILE A 417 -1.71 20.16 -0.17
N ARG A 418 -1.38 21.44 -0.35
CA ARG A 418 -2.37 22.52 -0.35
C ARG A 418 -3.02 22.69 -1.71
N ARG A 419 -2.21 22.76 -2.77
CA ARG A 419 -2.66 22.90 -4.17
C ARG A 419 -1.51 22.67 -5.14
N THR A 420 -1.88 22.34 -6.37
CA THR A 420 -0.95 22.16 -7.49
C THR A 420 -1.49 22.77 -8.77
N GLY A 421 -0.61 23.10 -9.70
CA GLY A 421 -0.97 23.79 -10.93
C GLY A 421 0.13 23.81 -11.96
N LEU A 422 -0.06 24.63 -13.00
CA LEU A 422 0.90 24.88 -14.06
C LEU A 422 1.36 26.32 -14.04
N GLU A 423 2.61 26.54 -14.39
CA GLU A 423 3.21 27.85 -14.68
C GLU A 423 3.82 27.78 -16.08
N TRP A 424 3.67 28.86 -16.85
CA TRP A 424 4.29 29.01 -18.15
C TRP A 424 5.02 30.34 -18.25
N ARG A 425 6.14 30.31 -18.97
CA ARG A 425 6.95 31.49 -19.32
C ARG A 425 7.37 31.42 -20.78
N SER A 426 7.44 32.56 -21.46
CA SER A 426 8.01 32.60 -22.81
C SER A 426 9.52 32.43 -22.76
N VAL A 427 10.07 31.73 -23.75
CA VAL A 427 11.52 31.52 -23.89
C VAL A 427 12.20 32.77 -24.46
N ASN A 428 11.48 33.55 -25.25
CA ASN A 428 12.02 34.69 -26.00
C ASN A 428 11.71 36.05 -25.33
N ASP A 429 10.76 36.10 -24.41
CA ASP A 429 10.31 37.34 -23.74
C ASP A 429 9.99 37.09 -22.25
N ASP A 430 10.64 37.82 -21.36
CA ASP A 430 10.38 37.74 -19.92
C ASP A 430 9.02 38.34 -19.49
N LYS A 431 8.33 39.06 -20.39
CA LYS A 431 7.04 39.68 -20.07
C LYS A 431 5.87 38.71 -20.10
N THR A 432 5.94 37.64 -20.90
CA THR A 432 4.84 36.67 -20.99
C THR A 432 5.01 35.56 -19.97
N LYS A 433 4.33 35.68 -18.84
CA LYS A 433 4.25 34.66 -17.79
C LYS A 433 2.82 34.52 -17.28
N GLY A 434 2.42 33.31 -16.92
CA GLY A 434 1.13 33.04 -16.32
C GLY A 434 1.16 31.76 -15.48
N ASP A 435 0.21 31.65 -14.56
CA ASP A 435 0.02 30.45 -13.76
C ASP A 435 -1.47 30.13 -13.60
N LYS A 436 -1.76 28.87 -13.30
CA LYS A 436 -3.11 28.43 -12.97
C LYS A 436 -3.09 27.26 -12.01
N ILE A 437 -4.19 27.11 -11.27
CA ILE A 437 -4.42 26.01 -10.34
C ILE A 437 -5.11 24.88 -11.11
N ALA A 438 -4.55 23.67 -11.02
CA ALA A 438 -5.10 22.47 -11.66
C ALA A 438 -5.85 21.58 -10.67
N ALA A 439 -5.41 21.55 -9.39
CA ALA A 439 -6.10 20.81 -8.34
C ALA A 439 -5.87 21.42 -6.96
N ALA A 440 -6.91 21.38 -6.13
CA ALA A 440 -6.83 21.63 -4.71
C ALA A 440 -6.37 20.35 -4.00
N GLY A 441 -5.52 20.50 -2.98
CA GLY A 441 -5.19 19.42 -2.06
C GLY A 441 -5.98 19.52 -0.76
N GLU A 442 -5.63 18.67 0.20
CA GLU A 442 -6.26 18.61 1.51
C GLU A 442 -5.19 18.41 2.60
N PRO A 443 -5.39 18.93 3.82
CA PRO A 443 -4.44 18.79 4.93
C PRO A 443 -3.93 17.37 5.16
N GLU A 444 -4.80 16.37 5.17
CA GLU A 444 -4.40 14.98 5.49
C GLU A 444 -4.00 14.17 4.24
N LYS A 445 -4.08 14.77 3.05
CA LYS A 445 -3.85 14.09 1.78
C LYS A 445 -2.39 14.24 1.35
N LYS A 446 -1.62 13.19 1.57
CA LYS A 446 -0.18 13.10 1.28
C LYS A 446 0.17 12.84 -0.19
N MET A 447 -0.79 12.39 -0.99
CA MET A 447 -0.62 12.10 -2.40
C MET A 447 -1.74 12.71 -3.21
N LEU A 448 -1.40 13.40 -4.29
CA LEU A 448 -2.34 14.02 -5.20
C LEU A 448 -1.91 13.73 -6.65
N THR A 449 -2.72 12.94 -7.34
CA THR A 449 -2.61 12.77 -8.79
C THR A 449 -3.70 13.61 -9.45
N SER A 450 -3.30 14.45 -10.39
CA SER A 450 -4.21 15.32 -11.12
C SER A 450 -3.79 15.46 -12.57
N LYS A 451 -4.78 15.66 -13.46
CA LYS A 451 -4.54 16.04 -14.84
C LYS A 451 -4.66 17.55 -14.95
N ALA A 452 -3.58 18.19 -15.38
CA ALA A 452 -3.57 19.62 -15.65
C ALA A 452 -3.60 19.85 -17.16
N THR A 453 -4.52 20.67 -17.65
CA THR A 453 -4.60 20.99 -19.09
C THR A 453 -3.89 22.31 -19.39
N PHE A 454 -3.54 22.63 -20.63
CA PHE A 454 -3.07 23.95 -21.03
C PHE A 454 -3.57 24.23 -22.44
N CYS A 455 -4.06 25.45 -22.70
CA CYS A 455 -4.49 25.85 -24.04
C CYS A 455 -4.19 27.33 -24.23
N ALA A 456 -3.36 27.68 -25.21
CA ALA A 456 -2.84 29.03 -25.36
C ALA A 456 -3.96 30.07 -25.58
N SER A 457 -4.93 29.77 -26.45
CA SER A 457 -6.07 30.66 -26.72
C SER A 457 -6.97 30.88 -25.49
N ARG A 458 -7.23 29.83 -24.70
CA ARG A 458 -8.01 29.92 -23.44
C ARG A 458 -7.26 30.69 -22.36
N ASP A 459 -5.96 30.43 -22.25
CA ASP A 459 -5.10 30.97 -21.20
C ASP A 459 -4.50 32.34 -21.59
N GLY A 460 -4.97 32.94 -22.72
CA GLY A 460 -4.65 34.31 -23.14
C GLY A 460 -3.23 34.50 -23.69
N VAL A 461 -2.60 33.43 -24.18
CA VAL A 461 -1.21 33.43 -24.65
C VAL A 461 -1.16 33.48 -26.17
N ALA A 462 -0.48 34.49 -26.72
CA ALA A 462 -0.23 34.58 -28.16
C ALA A 462 0.70 33.46 -28.66
N PRO A 463 0.61 33.04 -29.94
CA PRO A 463 1.47 32.01 -30.52
C PRO A 463 2.96 32.34 -30.36
N GLN A 464 3.68 31.49 -29.62
CA GLN A 464 5.12 31.61 -29.35
C GLN A 464 5.67 30.32 -28.72
N THR A 465 6.98 30.28 -28.45
CA THR A 465 7.61 29.20 -27.69
C THR A 465 7.50 29.44 -26.19
N LEU A 466 6.90 28.47 -25.48
CA LEU A 466 6.67 28.51 -24.04
C LEU A 466 7.40 27.39 -23.33
N GLU A 467 7.90 27.70 -22.14
CA GLU A 467 8.36 26.73 -21.17
C GLU A 467 7.29 26.56 -20.08
N ILE A 468 6.76 25.34 -19.95
CA ILE A 468 5.71 24.99 -19.00
C ILE A 468 6.28 24.07 -17.93
N ARG A 469 5.94 24.34 -16.67
CA ARG A 469 6.31 23.54 -15.51
C ARG A 469 5.09 23.34 -14.63
N ALA A 470 4.97 22.16 -14.03
CA ALA A 470 4.03 21.98 -12.93
C ALA A 470 4.64 22.56 -11.64
N TRP A 471 3.78 23.02 -10.75
CA TRP A 471 4.17 23.49 -9.42
C TRP A 471 3.27 22.92 -8.32
N ALA A 472 3.81 22.83 -7.10
CA ALA A 472 3.08 22.41 -5.91
C ALA A 472 3.37 23.32 -4.72
N GLU A 473 2.34 23.55 -3.89
CA GLU A 473 2.41 24.27 -2.62
C GLU A 473 1.96 23.36 -1.48
N ASP A 474 2.72 23.37 -0.38
CA ASP A 474 2.36 22.76 0.89
C ASP A 474 1.64 23.78 1.81
N TYR A 475 1.41 23.39 3.05
CA TYR A 475 0.80 24.25 4.06
C TYR A 475 1.82 25.11 4.82
N LEU A 476 3.13 24.92 4.61
CA LEU A 476 4.17 25.65 5.33
C LEU A 476 4.18 27.14 4.91
N PRO A 477 3.98 28.09 5.85
CA PRO A 477 3.90 29.50 5.50
C PRO A 477 5.20 30.03 4.86
N LYS A 478 5.08 30.86 3.82
CA LYS A 478 6.20 31.54 3.11
C LYS A 478 7.21 30.60 2.43
N ARG A 479 6.90 29.31 2.27
CA ARG A 479 7.73 28.40 1.47
C ARG A 479 7.61 28.72 -0.03
N LYS A 480 8.71 28.54 -0.76
CA LYS A 480 8.72 28.65 -2.23
C LYS A 480 8.04 27.43 -2.85
N ARG A 481 7.35 27.62 -3.97
CA ARG A 481 6.76 26.54 -4.76
C ARG A 481 7.81 25.51 -5.16
N ALA A 482 7.45 24.23 -5.09
CA ALA A 482 8.21 23.16 -5.73
C ALA A 482 7.85 23.09 -7.22
N TYR A 483 8.80 22.74 -8.08
CA TYR A 483 8.61 22.70 -9.53
C TYR A 483 9.03 21.36 -10.14
N SER A 484 8.36 20.97 -11.22
CA SER A 484 8.73 19.82 -12.03
C SER A 484 9.86 20.17 -13.01
N ILE A 485 10.29 19.17 -13.80
CA ILE A 485 11.00 19.43 -15.05
C ILE A 485 10.18 20.35 -15.97
N SER A 486 10.85 21.04 -16.88
CA SER A 486 10.21 21.86 -17.89
C SER A 486 9.88 21.12 -19.17
N PHE A 487 8.76 21.54 -19.77
CA PHE A 487 8.28 21.11 -21.07
C PHE A 487 8.30 22.30 -22.01
N LEU A 488 8.80 22.09 -23.23
CA LEU A 488 8.90 23.14 -24.24
C LEU A 488 7.78 22.96 -25.26
N LEU A 489 6.87 23.93 -25.33
CA LEU A 489 5.77 23.94 -26.29
C LEU A 489 5.98 25.05 -27.32
N HIS A 490 6.02 24.67 -28.59
CA HIS A 490 5.96 25.61 -29.70
C HIS A 490 4.50 25.81 -30.10
N VAL A 491 3.90 26.89 -29.62
CA VAL A 491 2.52 27.23 -29.94
C VAL A 491 2.48 27.96 -31.28
N LEU A 492 1.83 27.35 -32.26
CA LEU A 492 1.63 27.90 -33.60
C LEU A 492 0.16 28.26 -33.82
N ASN A 493 -0.10 29.32 -34.59
CA ASN A 493 -1.45 29.57 -35.11
C ASN A 493 -1.82 28.52 -36.17
N LYS A 494 -3.09 28.50 -36.59
CA LYS A 494 -3.59 27.56 -37.61
C LYS A 494 -2.79 27.57 -38.92
N THR A 495 -2.38 28.74 -39.40
CA THR A 495 -1.65 28.89 -40.68
C THR A 495 -0.22 28.38 -40.58
N ASP A 496 0.51 28.79 -39.54
CA ASP A 496 1.91 28.41 -39.33
C ASP A 496 2.03 26.93 -39.00
N HIS A 497 1.07 26.37 -38.26
CA HIS A 497 1.00 24.94 -38.03
C HIS A 497 0.76 24.16 -39.32
N ALA A 498 -0.07 24.67 -40.24
CA ALA A 498 -0.27 24.04 -41.55
C ALA A 498 1.01 24.05 -42.38
N LEU A 499 1.75 25.17 -42.39
CA LEU A 499 3.05 25.28 -43.06
C LEU A 499 4.08 24.31 -42.49
N TRP A 500 4.21 24.28 -41.15
CA TRP A 500 5.10 23.35 -40.47
C TRP A 500 4.74 21.89 -40.81
N LEU A 501 3.46 21.52 -40.76
CA LEU A 501 3.00 20.17 -41.13
C LEU A 501 3.31 19.84 -42.59
N THR A 502 3.11 20.77 -43.53
CA THR A 502 3.49 20.55 -44.94
C THR A 502 4.99 20.30 -45.11
N GLU A 503 5.83 21.00 -44.35
CA GLU A 503 7.28 20.74 -44.34
C GLU A 503 7.61 19.35 -43.76
N GLN A 504 6.94 18.94 -42.67
CA GLN A 504 7.12 17.60 -42.12
C GLN A 504 6.66 16.50 -43.08
N PHE A 505 5.54 16.69 -43.78
CA PHE A 505 5.10 15.78 -44.84
C PHE A 505 6.12 15.70 -45.99
N GLY A 506 6.76 16.81 -46.36
CA GLY A 506 7.85 16.83 -47.32
C GLY A 506 9.06 16.00 -46.88
N LYS A 507 9.56 16.22 -45.66
CA LYS A 507 10.67 15.44 -45.07
C LYS A 507 10.33 13.95 -44.98
N TRP A 508 9.09 13.65 -44.58
CA TRP A 508 8.59 12.28 -44.51
C TRP A 508 8.56 11.61 -45.89
N LEU A 509 8.07 12.32 -46.92
CA LEU A 509 8.01 11.80 -48.29
C LEU A 509 9.41 11.54 -48.87
N GLU A 510 10.38 12.39 -48.56
CA GLU A 510 11.79 12.18 -48.94
C GLU A 510 12.36 10.91 -48.28
N ALA A 511 12.11 10.71 -46.98
CA ALA A 511 12.49 9.50 -46.28
C ALA A 511 11.80 8.23 -46.83
N ALA A 512 10.54 8.35 -47.25
CA ALA A 512 9.80 7.27 -47.92
C ALA A 512 10.40 6.94 -49.29
N ARG A 513 10.78 7.94 -50.09
CA ARG A 513 11.48 7.77 -51.38
C ARG A 513 12.85 7.11 -51.21
N GLU A 514 13.60 7.45 -50.15
CA GLU A 514 14.85 6.76 -49.84
C GLU A 514 14.61 5.26 -49.56
N SER A 515 13.49 4.91 -48.93
CA SER A 515 13.10 3.51 -48.71
C SER A 515 12.76 2.78 -50.01
N TYR A 516 12.15 3.49 -50.95
CA TYR A 516 11.86 3.00 -52.29
C TYR A 516 13.13 2.81 -53.14
N GLU A 517 14.06 3.75 -53.10
CA GLU A 517 15.35 3.64 -53.78
C GLU A 517 16.15 2.45 -53.25
N ARG A 518 16.14 2.21 -51.93
CA ARG A 518 16.72 0.99 -51.36
C ARG A 518 16.04 -0.27 -51.87
N GLU A 519 14.71 -0.28 -51.98
CA GLU A 519 13.98 -1.41 -52.57
C GLU A 519 14.38 -1.67 -54.03
N GLN A 520 14.58 -0.61 -54.83
CA GLN A 520 15.09 -0.75 -56.20
C GLN A 520 16.51 -1.35 -56.25
N GLN A 521 17.39 -0.95 -55.33
CA GLN A 521 18.74 -1.50 -55.21
C GLN A 521 18.74 -2.99 -54.81
N LEU A 522 17.87 -3.37 -53.86
CA LEU A 522 17.67 -4.76 -53.46
C LEU A 522 17.13 -5.59 -54.63
N HIS A 523 16.13 -5.06 -55.36
CA HIS A 523 15.59 -5.71 -56.55
C HIS A 523 16.64 -5.90 -57.66
N ALA A 524 17.49 -4.91 -57.92
CA ALA A 524 18.60 -5.03 -58.86
C ALA A 524 19.58 -6.15 -58.46
N THR A 525 19.94 -6.20 -57.17
CA THR A 525 20.81 -7.26 -56.63
C THR A 525 20.16 -8.64 -56.73
N ASN A 526 18.86 -8.75 -56.45
CA ASN A 526 18.11 -10.00 -56.59
C ASN A 526 18.04 -10.46 -58.06
N LYS A 527 17.94 -9.50 -59.01
CA LYS A 527 17.98 -9.78 -60.45
C LYS A 527 19.34 -10.32 -60.90
N GLU A 528 20.43 -9.75 -60.39
CA GLU A 528 21.79 -10.25 -60.63
C GLU A 528 21.98 -11.67 -60.07
N LEU A 529 21.50 -11.93 -58.84
CA LEU A 529 21.54 -13.26 -58.24
C LEU A 529 20.73 -14.28 -59.03
N ARG A 530 19.60 -13.87 -59.64
CA ARG A 530 18.78 -14.74 -60.49
C ARG A 530 19.42 -15.08 -61.84
N ALA A 531 20.25 -14.18 -62.38
CA ALA A 531 20.95 -14.37 -63.63
C ALA A 531 22.09 -15.42 -63.53
N LEU A 532 22.49 -15.82 -62.32
CA LEU A 532 23.49 -16.86 -62.10
C LEU A 532 22.97 -18.25 -62.50
N THR A 533 23.89 -19.10 -62.98
CA THR A 533 23.57 -20.50 -63.32
C THR A 533 23.17 -21.30 -62.07
N PRO A 534 22.40 -22.40 -62.19
CA PRO A 534 21.94 -23.17 -61.02
C PRO A 534 23.09 -23.67 -60.12
N ALA A 535 24.22 -24.05 -60.73
CA ALA A 535 25.41 -24.51 -60.02
C ALA A 535 26.16 -23.39 -59.28
N GLU A 536 26.08 -22.15 -59.78
CA GLU A 536 26.71 -20.99 -59.17
C GLU A 536 25.86 -20.40 -58.06
N LEU A 537 24.53 -20.45 -58.21
CA LEU A 537 23.58 -20.04 -57.17
C LEU A 537 23.69 -20.92 -55.92
N ASP A 538 23.99 -22.21 -56.12
CA ASP A 538 24.19 -23.17 -55.04
C ASP A 538 25.52 -23.02 -54.27
N ARG A 539 26.42 -22.12 -54.71
CA ARG A 539 27.65 -21.81 -53.97
C ARG A 539 27.32 -21.22 -52.58
N PRO A 540 28.07 -21.60 -51.53
CA PRO A 540 27.80 -21.14 -50.16
C PRO A 540 27.88 -19.61 -50.02
N GLU A 541 28.70 -18.93 -50.83
CA GLU A 541 28.80 -17.47 -50.86
C GLU A 541 27.52 -16.83 -51.40
N ASN A 542 26.95 -17.35 -52.49
CA ASN A 542 25.73 -16.82 -53.09
C ASN A 542 24.49 -17.14 -52.24
N ARG A 543 24.44 -18.31 -51.57
CA ARG A 543 23.40 -18.59 -50.56
C ARG A 543 23.47 -17.65 -49.35
N ARG A 544 24.66 -17.28 -48.90
CA ARG A 544 24.84 -16.24 -47.86
C ARG A 544 24.39 -14.87 -48.36
N LYS A 545 24.68 -14.51 -49.60
CA LYS A 545 24.18 -13.26 -50.23
C LYS A 545 22.65 -13.24 -50.30
N ILE A 546 21.99 -14.33 -50.67
CA ILE A 546 20.52 -14.43 -50.68
C ILE A 546 19.95 -14.29 -49.26
N ALA A 547 20.56 -14.94 -48.26
CA ALA A 547 20.16 -14.78 -46.87
C ALA A 547 20.36 -13.34 -46.35
N GLN A 548 21.44 -12.67 -46.79
CA GLN A 548 21.67 -11.25 -46.51
C GLN A 548 20.62 -10.36 -47.19
N GLN A 549 20.27 -10.62 -48.45
CA GLN A 549 19.18 -9.92 -49.15
C GLN A 549 17.85 -10.10 -48.40
N ALA A 550 17.48 -11.32 -48.01
CA ALA A 550 16.28 -11.57 -47.20
C ALA A 550 16.28 -10.80 -45.86
N SER A 551 17.44 -10.65 -45.21
CA SER A 551 17.54 -9.83 -43.99
C SER A 551 17.43 -8.32 -44.29
N ALA A 552 17.95 -7.88 -45.44
CA ALA A 552 17.86 -6.49 -45.89
C ALA A 552 16.42 -6.12 -46.29
N GLU A 553 15.68 -7.03 -46.94
CA GLU A 553 14.24 -6.88 -47.22
C GLU A 553 13.44 -6.69 -45.93
N ASN A 554 13.68 -7.54 -44.92
CA ASN A 554 13.02 -7.40 -43.62
C ASN A 554 13.38 -6.10 -42.89
N ALA A 555 14.64 -5.66 -42.99
CA ALA A 555 15.06 -4.38 -42.42
C ALA A 555 14.41 -3.18 -43.14
N ASN A 556 14.26 -3.25 -44.48
CA ASN A 556 13.57 -2.23 -45.25
C ASN A 556 12.06 -2.22 -44.93
N ALA A 557 11.44 -3.39 -44.77
CA ALA A 557 10.06 -3.54 -44.33
C ALA A 557 9.81 -2.91 -42.95
N ALA A 558 10.70 -3.18 -41.98
CA ALA A 558 10.61 -2.58 -40.65
C ALA A 558 10.77 -1.05 -40.70
N ARG A 559 11.69 -0.53 -41.53
CA ARG A 559 11.85 0.92 -41.74
C ARG A 559 10.60 1.54 -42.36
N LEU A 560 10.02 0.90 -43.38
CA LEU A 560 8.78 1.36 -43.99
C LEU A 560 7.61 1.30 -42.99
N GLY A 561 7.57 0.30 -42.11
CA GLY A 561 6.60 0.21 -41.02
C GLY A 561 6.71 1.38 -40.02
N MET A 562 7.93 1.74 -39.60
CA MET A 562 8.16 2.92 -38.74
C MET A 562 7.78 4.23 -39.45
N LEU A 563 8.14 4.37 -40.73
CA LEU A 563 7.72 5.52 -41.55
C LEU A 563 6.20 5.57 -41.68
N ASN A 564 5.53 4.44 -41.85
CA ASN A 564 4.07 4.41 -41.90
C ASN A 564 3.46 4.90 -40.57
N GLN A 565 4.03 4.52 -39.41
CA GLN A 565 3.56 5.00 -38.11
C GLN A 565 3.75 6.52 -37.95
N SER A 566 4.91 7.07 -38.37
CA SER A 566 5.13 8.53 -38.34
C SER A 566 4.25 9.28 -39.33
N GLY A 567 3.97 8.69 -40.50
CA GLY A 567 3.01 9.24 -41.46
C GLY A 567 1.60 9.31 -40.88
N ARG A 568 1.17 8.26 -40.16
CA ARG A 568 -0.13 8.23 -39.45
C ARG A 568 -0.22 9.31 -38.37
N SER A 569 0.83 9.54 -37.59
CA SER A 569 0.83 10.59 -36.56
C SER A 569 0.80 12.00 -37.18
N LEU A 570 1.46 12.23 -38.32
CA LEU A 570 1.38 13.50 -39.06
C LEU A 570 -0.03 13.75 -39.60
N VAL A 571 -0.69 12.74 -40.19
CA VAL A 571 -2.09 12.86 -40.62
C VAL A 571 -3.00 13.12 -39.42
N GLU A 572 -2.77 12.44 -38.29
CA GLU A 572 -3.52 12.69 -37.05
C GLU A 572 -3.33 14.14 -36.55
N GLN A 573 -2.11 14.68 -36.56
CA GLN A 573 -1.89 16.10 -36.26
C GLN A 573 -2.59 17.01 -37.27
N ALA A 574 -2.59 16.67 -38.56
CA ALA A 574 -3.26 17.45 -39.58
C ALA A 574 -4.78 17.50 -39.39
N THR A 575 -5.41 16.43 -38.89
CA THR A 575 -6.85 16.44 -38.55
C THR A 575 -7.20 17.39 -37.39
N ARG A 576 -6.21 17.90 -36.63
CA ARG A 576 -6.42 18.90 -35.57
C ARG A 576 -6.57 20.31 -36.13
N ASN A 577 -6.14 20.54 -37.36
CA ASN A 577 -6.16 21.85 -37.99
C ASN A 577 -7.24 21.92 -39.07
N ASP A 578 -8.09 22.95 -39.01
CA ASP A 578 -9.16 23.20 -39.98
C ASP A 578 -8.63 23.59 -41.36
N GLU A 579 -7.35 23.97 -41.45
CA GLU A 579 -6.74 24.34 -42.72
C GLU A 579 -6.51 23.14 -43.66
N PHE A 580 -6.61 21.90 -43.19
CA PHE A 580 -6.52 20.71 -44.04
C PHE A 580 -7.91 20.25 -44.50
N ASP A 581 -8.04 20.04 -45.81
CA ASP A 581 -9.25 19.51 -46.44
C ASP A 581 -9.38 18.00 -46.16
N ALA A 582 -10.59 17.58 -45.75
CA ALA A 582 -10.91 16.19 -45.43
C ALA A 582 -10.64 15.25 -46.62
N LYS A 583 -10.89 15.69 -47.86
CA LYS A 583 -10.64 14.86 -49.07
C LYS A 583 -9.17 14.55 -49.27
N ARG A 584 -8.29 15.50 -48.94
CA ARG A 584 -6.84 15.34 -49.05
C ARG A 584 -6.31 14.45 -47.94
N LEU A 585 -6.81 14.64 -46.70
CA LEU A 585 -6.45 13.78 -45.57
C LEU A 585 -6.89 12.32 -45.81
N GLU A 586 -8.06 12.11 -46.41
CA GLU A 586 -8.52 10.79 -46.83
C GLU A 586 -7.58 10.19 -47.88
N SER A 587 -7.22 10.96 -48.91
CA SER A 587 -6.29 10.50 -49.93
C SER A 587 -4.92 10.13 -49.30
N TRP A 588 -4.40 10.92 -48.36
CA TRP A 588 -3.20 10.58 -47.59
C TRP A 588 -3.38 9.30 -46.74
N ALA A 589 -4.50 9.15 -46.05
CA ALA A 589 -4.79 7.98 -45.23
C ALA A 589 -4.88 6.69 -46.07
N THR A 590 -5.53 6.74 -47.24
CA THR A 590 -5.60 5.60 -48.18
C THR A 590 -4.20 5.21 -48.68
N MET A 591 -3.33 6.18 -48.96
CA MET A 591 -1.95 5.90 -49.35
C MET A 591 -1.14 5.28 -48.20
N LEU A 592 -1.27 5.77 -46.98
CA LEU A 592 -0.64 5.16 -45.81
C LEU A 592 -1.14 3.72 -45.59
N LYS A 593 -2.42 3.45 -45.80
CA LYS A 593 -2.98 2.09 -45.74
C LYS A 593 -2.33 1.17 -46.80
N SER A 594 -2.14 1.66 -48.02
CA SER A 594 -1.44 0.90 -49.06
C SER A 594 0.05 0.66 -48.73
N LEU A 595 0.75 1.65 -48.16
CA LEU A 595 2.14 1.48 -47.69
C LEU A 595 2.22 0.51 -46.51
N GLN A 596 1.22 0.51 -45.63
CA GLN A 596 1.10 -0.47 -44.56
C GLN A 596 0.97 -1.88 -45.11
N ASP A 597 0.06 -2.11 -46.06
CA ASP A 597 -0.11 -3.42 -46.70
C ASP A 597 1.18 -3.88 -47.41
N ILE A 598 1.91 -2.95 -48.07
CA ILE A 598 3.23 -3.23 -48.65
C ILE A 598 4.22 -3.70 -47.57
N SER A 599 4.36 -2.95 -46.48
CA SER A 599 5.32 -3.23 -45.40
C SER A 599 4.97 -4.49 -44.57
N ALA A 600 3.70 -4.74 -44.32
CA ALA A 600 3.25 -5.77 -43.38
C ALA A 600 2.98 -7.13 -44.03
N LYS A 601 2.64 -7.15 -45.33
CA LYS A 601 2.29 -8.38 -46.05
C LYS A 601 3.27 -8.70 -47.17
N ARG A 602 3.54 -7.73 -48.06
CA ARG A 602 4.28 -8.00 -49.32
C ARG A 602 5.81 -8.04 -49.16
N MET A 603 6.43 -7.07 -48.49
CA MET A 603 7.89 -7.10 -48.25
C MET A 603 8.32 -8.34 -47.43
N PRO A 604 7.61 -8.76 -46.36
CA PRO A 604 7.93 -9.99 -45.63
C PRO A 604 7.77 -11.25 -46.49
N SER A 605 6.76 -11.30 -47.39
CA SER A 605 6.59 -12.40 -48.33
C SER A 605 7.80 -12.56 -49.26
N VAL A 606 8.30 -11.44 -49.82
CA VAL A 606 9.54 -11.43 -50.63
C VAL A 606 10.72 -11.96 -49.80
N ALA A 607 10.88 -11.48 -48.56
CA ALA A 607 11.94 -11.94 -47.67
C ALA A 607 11.85 -13.45 -47.38
N ASP A 608 10.64 -13.97 -47.15
CA ASP A 608 10.39 -15.39 -46.92
C ASP A 608 10.66 -16.24 -48.17
N LEU A 609 10.30 -15.77 -49.36
CA LEU A 609 10.61 -16.44 -50.63
C LEU A 609 12.13 -16.48 -50.89
N LEU A 610 12.86 -15.41 -50.58
CA LEU A 610 14.32 -15.37 -50.65
C LEU A 610 14.97 -16.32 -49.62
N LYS A 611 14.44 -16.38 -48.40
CA LYS A 611 14.89 -17.32 -47.36
C LYS A 611 14.60 -18.77 -47.72
N GLN A 612 13.46 -19.05 -48.35
CA GLN A 612 13.14 -20.37 -48.91
C GLN A 612 14.11 -20.73 -50.04
N SER A 613 14.46 -19.76 -50.90
CA SER A 613 15.45 -19.94 -51.96
C SER A 613 16.86 -20.27 -51.40
N SER A 614 17.31 -19.59 -50.34
CA SER A 614 18.62 -19.91 -49.71
C SER A 614 18.67 -21.31 -49.08
N ASN A 615 17.52 -21.79 -48.58
CA ASN A 615 17.40 -23.05 -47.85
C ASN A 615 16.99 -24.25 -48.73
N ALA A 616 16.75 -24.06 -50.03
CA ALA A 616 16.36 -25.14 -50.94
C ALA A 616 17.47 -26.20 -51.11
N LYS A 617 17.09 -27.48 -51.23
CA LYS A 617 18.02 -28.61 -51.41
C LYS A 617 18.70 -28.50 -52.78
N SER A 618 20.04 -28.52 -52.82
CA SER A 618 20.84 -28.55 -54.06
C SER A 618 20.46 -29.76 -54.90
N GLY A 619 20.15 -29.56 -56.18
CA GLY A 619 19.85 -30.67 -57.09
C GLY A 619 21.11 -31.49 -57.34
N LYS A 620 21.08 -32.81 -57.07
CA LYS A 620 22.04 -33.73 -57.69
C LYS A 620 21.66 -33.95 -59.16
N PRO A 621 22.62 -34.05 -60.10
CA PRO A 621 22.33 -34.43 -61.47
C PRO A 621 21.83 -35.89 -61.49
N SER A 622 20.70 -36.13 -62.14
CA SER A 622 20.15 -37.47 -62.33
C SER A 622 21.02 -38.23 -63.34
N GLN A 623 21.87 -39.13 -62.86
CA GLN A 623 22.51 -40.15 -63.68
C GLN A 623 21.58 -41.36 -63.76
N SER A 624 21.10 -41.68 -64.96
CA SER A 624 20.32 -42.89 -65.24
C SER A 624 21.24 -44.06 -65.60
N THR A 625 21.13 -45.15 -64.81
CA THR A 625 21.15 -46.61 -65.17
C THR A 625 22.26 -47.14 -66.10
N ALA A 626 22.97 -48.24 -65.83
CA ALA A 626 22.57 -49.59 -65.38
C ALA A 626 23.85 -50.33 -64.86
N ALA A 627 23.86 -51.49 -64.17
CA ALA A 627 23.05 -52.69 -64.32
C ALA A 627 23.16 -53.65 -63.11
N ASN A 628 22.01 -54.26 -62.80
CA ASN A 628 21.69 -55.60 -62.29
C ASN A 628 22.26 -56.28 -61.00
N PRO A 629 21.43 -57.14 -60.36
CA PRO A 629 21.56 -57.75 -59.01
C PRO A 629 22.00 -59.25 -59.13
N PRO A 630 21.80 -60.22 -58.18
CA PRO A 630 21.16 -60.24 -56.83
C PRO A 630 22.00 -60.97 -55.73
N SER A 631 21.64 -60.96 -54.43
CA SER A 631 20.74 -61.93 -53.80
C SER A 631 20.71 -61.80 -52.26
N ASN A 632 19.59 -62.23 -51.68
CA ASN A 632 19.18 -62.28 -50.27
C ASN A 632 20.15 -63.03 -49.32
N SER A 633 20.29 -62.58 -48.06
CA SER A 633 19.48 -63.06 -46.91
C SER A 633 20.05 -62.70 -45.52
N SER A 634 19.13 -62.56 -44.56
CA SER A 634 19.19 -62.79 -43.10
C SER A 634 19.74 -61.72 -42.11
N GLN A 635 18.78 -61.25 -41.30
CA GLN A 635 18.73 -60.89 -39.86
C GLN A 635 19.98 -61.00 -38.94
N GLN A 636 20.22 -59.87 -38.23
CA GLN A 636 20.54 -59.63 -36.78
C GLN A 636 21.76 -60.32 -36.09
N PRO A 637 22.25 -59.88 -34.89
CA PRO A 637 22.05 -58.61 -34.14
C PRO A 637 23.34 -58.03 -33.45
N SER A 638 23.18 -56.86 -32.80
CA SER A 638 23.96 -56.19 -31.72
C SER A 638 25.22 -56.83 -31.09
N LYS A 639 26.27 -56.01 -30.85
CA LYS A 639 26.83 -55.65 -29.51
C LYS A 639 28.15 -54.81 -29.56
N THR A 640 28.16 -53.73 -28.76
CA THR A 640 29.23 -53.15 -27.90
C THR A 640 30.72 -53.16 -28.30
N GLY A 641 31.39 -52.00 -28.12
CA GLY A 641 32.82 -51.92 -27.71
C GLY A 641 33.58 -50.64 -28.10
N LYS A 642 33.87 -49.75 -27.12
CA LYS A 642 35.05 -48.82 -27.09
C LYS A 642 36.33 -49.65 -26.81
N PRO A 643 37.60 -49.18 -26.97
CA PRO A 643 38.19 -47.85 -26.69
C PRO A 643 39.14 -47.35 -27.82
N GLY A 644 39.75 -46.15 -27.92
CA GLY A 644 40.57 -45.32 -27.01
C GLY A 644 41.70 -44.65 -27.86
N GLU A 645 42.18 -43.46 -27.45
CA GLU A 645 43.37 -42.70 -27.96
C GLU A 645 43.32 -42.16 -29.42
N GLY A 646 43.84 -40.98 -29.83
CA GLY A 646 44.54 -39.86 -29.20
C GLY A 646 45.12 -38.92 -30.29
N LYS A 647 45.14 -37.60 -30.02
CA LYS A 647 45.98 -36.50 -30.57
C LYS A 647 45.80 -35.91 -32.00
N ALA A 648 46.07 -34.57 -31.99
CA ALA A 648 46.42 -33.62 -33.06
C ALA A 648 45.27 -33.15 -33.99
N GLY A 649 45.12 -31.89 -34.35
CA GLY A 649 45.87 -30.65 -34.12
C GLY A 649 45.39 -29.61 -35.16
N GLN A 650 45.35 -28.32 -34.78
CA GLN A 650 45.53 -27.12 -35.62
C GLN A 650 44.59 -26.91 -36.84
N SER A 651 43.68 -25.93 -36.81
CA SER A 651 43.84 -24.47 -36.99
C SER A 651 43.54 -24.01 -38.42
N LYS A 652 42.52 -23.16 -38.54
CA LYS A 652 42.17 -22.38 -39.75
C LYS A 652 43.16 -21.23 -39.95
N PRO A 653 43.49 -20.84 -41.21
CA PRO A 653 44.35 -19.70 -41.49
C PRO A 653 43.55 -18.39 -41.65
N SER A 654 44.16 -17.29 -41.17
CA SER A 654 43.88 -15.90 -41.54
C SER A 654 44.78 -15.49 -42.72
N ALA A 655 44.36 -14.56 -43.59
CA ALA A 655 44.85 -13.17 -43.74
C ALA A 655 44.76 -12.79 -45.25
N PRO A 656 44.96 -11.52 -45.74
CA PRO A 656 45.52 -10.35 -45.03
C PRO A 656 44.87 -8.96 -45.31
N GLN A 657 45.24 -8.00 -44.45
CA GLN A 657 45.14 -6.54 -44.64
C GLN A 657 46.50 -5.97 -45.09
N ILE A 658 46.49 -4.78 -45.72
CA ILE A 658 47.67 -3.93 -45.99
C ILE A 658 47.58 -2.65 -45.15
N ALA A 659 48.75 -2.20 -44.68
CA ALA A 659 49.03 -1.23 -43.64
C ALA A 659 49.26 0.22 -44.12
N ASN A 660 49.24 1.18 -43.18
CA ASN A 660 50.32 2.14 -42.88
C ASN A 660 49.97 3.03 -41.65
N GLY A 661 50.90 3.20 -40.71
CA GLY A 661 50.85 4.15 -39.57
C GLY A 661 51.64 5.44 -39.86
N PRO A 662 52.21 6.19 -38.86
CA PRO A 662 52.07 6.12 -37.39
C PRO A 662 51.81 7.51 -36.70
N ASP A 663 51.44 7.51 -35.40
CA ASP A 663 52.11 8.27 -34.32
C ASP A 663 51.35 8.20 -32.96
N ILE A 664 52.12 8.12 -31.88
CA ILE A 664 51.76 8.07 -30.43
C ILE A 664 52.38 9.33 -29.77
N PRO A 665 51.91 9.91 -28.63
CA PRO A 665 52.00 9.36 -27.24
C PRO A 665 50.73 9.66 -26.39
N GLY A 666 50.38 9.06 -25.25
CA GLY A 666 51.00 8.16 -24.28
C GLY A 666 50.52 8.52 -22.86
N ALA A 667 50.12 7.53 -22.03
CA ALA A 667 50.17 7.45 -20.53
C ALA A 667 49.17 6.37 -20.03
N LYS A 668 49.61 5.18 -19.58
CA LYS A 668 49.90 4.76 -18.17
C LYS A 668 48.69 4.99 -17.22
N GLN A 669 48.19 4.06 -16.41
CA GLN A 669 48.86 3.03 -15.59
C GLN A 669 47.84 2.12 -14.84
N GLY A 670 48.19 0.83 -14.60
CA GLY A 670 47.79 -0.07 -13.47
C GLY A 670 46.32 -0.55 -13.40
N GLY A 671 45.93 -1.84 -13.40
CA GLY A 671 46.50 -3.06 -12.78
C GLY A 671 46.19 -3.08 -11.27
N LYS A 672 45.59 -4.07 -10.60
CA LYS A 672 45.12 -5.47 -10.84
C LYS A 672 44.21 -5.86 -9.64
N ALA A 673 43.37 -6.89 -9.81
CA ALA A 673 42.97 -7.96 -8.86
C ALA A 673 41.48 -8.32 -9.10
N SER A 674 41.00 -9.55 -9.07
CA SER A 674 41.56 -10.91 -9.02
C SER A 674 40.37 -11.85 -9.24
N THR A 675 40.54 -12.88 -10.05
CA THR A 675 39.57 -13.96 -10.27
C THR A 675 39.76 -15.04 -9.20
N GLU A 676 38.68 -15.52 -8.60
CA GLU A 676 38.48 -16.95 -8.31
C GLU A 676 37.05 -17.20 -7.83
N GLU A 677 36.21 -17.80 -8.67
CA GLU A 677 35.02 -18.54 -8.26
C GLU A 677 34.67 -19.55 -9.35
N GLN A 678 34.91 -20.84 -9.08
CA GLN A 678 34.21 -21.98 -9.66
C GLN A 678 34.61 -23.27 -8.93
N LYS A 679 33.71 -23.86 -8.11
CA LYS A 679 32.90 -25.04 -8.50
C LYS A 679 32.05 -25.61 -7.34
N LYS A 680 30.90 -26.19 -7.76
CA LYS A 680 29.91 -27.07 -7.09
C LYS A 680 28.69 -26.35 -6.50
N ASP A 681 27.43 -26.76 -6.68
CA ASP A 681 26.83 -27.99 -7.22
C ASP A 681 25.40 -27.74 -7.79
N ASN A 682 24.96 -28.69 -8.62
CA ASN A 682 23.67 -28.78 -9.31
C ASN A 682 22.48 -29.19 -8.39
N MET A 683 21.32 -28.55 -8.60
CA MET A 683 19.99 -29.19 -8.56
C MET A 683 18.99 -28.37 -9.40
N PRO A 684 18.09 -28.98 -10.21
CA PRO A 684 17.20 -28.25 -11.10
C PRO A 684 15.85 -27.93 -10.43
N SER A 685 15.37 -26.69 -10.58
CA SER A 685 14.00 -26.29 -10.27
C SER A 685 13.16 -26.18 -11.53
N ILE A 686 11.98 -26.78 -11.45
CA ILE A 686 10.88 -26.75 -12.41
C ILE A 686 10.24 -25.36 -12.37
N SER A 687 9.86 -24.82 -13.53
CA SER A 687 9.01 -23.64 -13.62
C SER A 687 8.02 -23.82 -14.76
N ASP A 688 6.76 -23.92 -14.35
CA ASP A 688 5.56 -23.98 -15.18
C ASP A 688 5.36 -22.69 -15.98
N LYS A 689 5.03 -22.85 -17.26
CA LYS A 689 4.37 -21.84 -18.09
C LYS A 689 3.25 -22.55 -18.86
N GLU A 690 2.03 -22.38 -18.38
CA GLU A 690 0.81 -22.82 -19.03
C GLU A 690 0.59 -22.03 -20.32
N GLY A 691 0.53 -22.75 -21.45
CA GLY A 691 0.05 -22.25 -22.74
C GLY A 691 -1.36 -22.78 -22.98
N SER A 692 -2.30 -21.87 -23.18
CA SER A 692 -3.69 -22.17 -23.51
C SER A 692 -3.83 -22.77 -24.91
N MET A 693 -4.21 -24.04 -24.99
CA MET A 693 -4.71 -24.71 -26.19
C MET A 693 -6.02 -25.42 -25.81
N SER A 694 -7.14 -24.76 -26.09
CA SER A 694 -8.47 -25.36 -26.03
C SER A 694 -8.70 -26.14 -27.32
N LYS A 695 -8.51 -27.46 -27.26
CA LYS A 695 -8.92 -28.40 -28.30
C LYS A 695 -10.37 -28.81 -28.00
N THR A 696 -11.29 -28.41 -28.86
CA THR A 696 -12.71 -28.80 -28.79
C THR A 696 -12.86 -30.26 -29.18
N GLU A 697 -13.33 -31.10 -28.26
CA GLU A 697 -13.90 -32.40 -28.56
C GLU A 697 -15.32 -32.27 -29.14
N PRO A 698 -15.73 -33.13 -30.08
CA PRO A 698 -17.03 -33.06 -30.74
C PRO A 698 -18.16 -33.60 -29.84
N GLN A 699 -19.26 -32.85 -29.77
CA GLN A 699 -20.52 -33.32 -29.18
C GLN A 699 -21.26 -34.33 -30.09
N PRO A 700 -22.08 -35.23 -29.52
CA PRO A 700 -22.75 -36.31 -30.23
C PRO A 700 -23.96 -35.84 -31.07
N ALA A 701 -24.18 -36.49 -32.19
CA ALA A 701 -25.28 -36.22 -33.13
C ALA A 701 -26.64 -36.76 -32.63
N ASP A 702 -27.67 -35.95 -32.80
CA ASP A 702 -29.10 -36.25 -32.58
C ASP A 702 -29.64 -37.19 -33.68
N PRO A 703 -30.31 -38.31 -33.35
CA PRO A 703 -30.65 -39.37 -34.32
C PRO A 703 -31.98 -39.18 -35.07
N ASN A 704 -32.35 -37.95 -35.49
CA ASN A 704 -33.62 -37.77 -36.22
C ASN A 704 -33.67 -36.62 -37.24
N ALA A 705 -32.88 -36.71 -38.32
CA ALA A 705 -33.09 -35.90 -39.52
C ALA A 705 -33.07 -36.75 -40.81
N LYS A 706 -34.10 -36.58 -41.64
CA LYS A 706 -34.45 -37.39 -42.83
C LYS A 706 -33.53 -37.15 -44.05
N PRO A 707 -33.36 -38.14 -44.95
CA PRO A 707 -32.45 -38.07 -46.09
C PRO A 707 -33.07 -37.41 -47.34
N SER A 708 -32.25 -36.71 -48.12
CA SER A 708 -32.59 -36.19 -49.46
C SER A 708 -31.77 -36.88 -50.57
N PRO A 709 -32.35 -37.08 -51.78
CA PRO A 709 -32.01 -38.18 -52.70
C PRO A 709 -30.87 -37.87 -53.71
N PRO A 710 -30.31 -38.91 -54.37
CA PRO A 710 -29.17 -38.78 -55.29
C PRO A 710 -29.62 -38.35 -56.69
N LYS A 711 -28.75 -37.67 -57.44
CA LYS A 711 -28.95 -37.39 -58.87
C LYS A 711 -27.89 -38.09 -59.74
N PRO A 712 -28.27 -38.52 -60.96
CA PRO A 712 -27.58 -39.56 -61.71
C PRO A 712 -26.56 -39.02 -62.71
N SER A 713 -25.58 -39.86 -63.03
CA SER A 713 -24.64 -39.76 -64.13
C SER A 713 -25.28 -40.24 -65.44
N ALA A 714 -25.13 -39.48 -66.53
CA ALA A 714 -25.35 -39.98 -67.89
C ALA A 714 -24.50 -39.20 -68.92
N MET A 715 -23.84 -39.99 -69.78
CA MET A 715 -22.94 -39.64 -70.88
C MET A 715 -23.46 -38.60 -71.89
N LYS A 716 -22.55 -37.79 -72.45
CA LYS A 716 -22.59 -37.38 -73.86
C LYS A 716 -21.17 -37.34 -74.48
N LEU A 717 -21.12 -37.78 -75.73
CA LEU A 717 -19.97 -37.99 -76.62
C LEU A 717 -19.38 -36.68 -77.19
N PRO A 718 -18.16 -36.70 -77.75
CA PRO A 718 -17.40 -35.52 -78.19
C PRO A 718 -17.54 -35.23 -79.69
N THR A 719 -17.51 -33.96 -80.10
CA THR A 719 -17.23 -33.54 -81.50
C THR A 719 -16.92 -32.01 -81.52
N THR A 720 -15.64 -31.63 -81.58
CA THR A 720 -14.94 -30.98 -82.71
C THR A 720 -15.55 -29.67 -83.24
N GLN A 721 -14.85 -28.53 -83.01
CA GLN A 721 -14.17 -27.69 -84.02
C GLN A 721 -14.12 -26.18 -83.66
N MET A 722 -12.88 -25.67 -83.76
CA MET A 722 -12.46 -24.34 -84.23
C MET A 722 -12.87 -23.09 -83.44
N ALA A 723 -11.90 -22.58 -82.67
CA ALA A 723 -11.76 -21.15 -82.40
C ALA A 723 -10.92 -20.50 -83.50
N ALA A 724 -11.56 -19.69 -84.36
CA ALA A 724 -10.91 -18.74 -85.24
C ALA A 724 -10.99 -17.34 -84.61
N ALA A 725 -9.84 -16.66 -84.53
CA ALA A 725 -9.72 -15.25 -84.17
C ALA A 725 -10.25 -14.33 -85.28
N PRO A 726 -10.50 -13.05 -84.97
CA PRO A 726 -9.60 -12.00 -85.48
C PRO A 726 -9.36 -10.91 -84.41
N GLY A 727 -8.28 -10.13 -84.37
CA GLY A 727 -7.09 -10.01 -85.19
C GLY A 727 -6.33 -8.76 -84.72
N LYS A 728 -5.00 -8.79 -84.72
CA LYS A 728 -4.16 -7.59 -84.83
C LYS A 728 -2.93 -7.93 -85.68
N LYS A 729 -2.72 -7.11 -86.69
CA LYS A 729 -1.73 -7.26 -87.77
C LYS A 729 -0.30 -7.15 -87.21
N LYS A 730 0.56 -7.97 -87.84
CA LYS A 730 2.02 -8.01 -87.80
C LYS A 730 2.64 -6.75 -88.42
N ASP A 731 3.91 -6.50 -88.08
CA ASP A 731 5.10 -6.48 -88.97
C ASP A 731 6.31 -6.10 -88.07
N ASP A 732 7.54 -6.64 -88.15
CA ASP A 732 8.16 -7.69 -88.95
C ASP A 732 9.56 -8.01 -88.32
N LYS A 733 9.97 -9.29 -88.33
CA LYS A 733 11.36 -9.90 -88.34
C LYS A 733 12.39 -9.49 -87.25
N ALA A 734 13.18 -10.40 -86.64
CA ALA A 734 13.82 -11.61 -87.16
C ALA A 734 14.11 -12.68 -86.08
N GLU A 735 14.08 -13.93 -86.57
CA GLU A 735 14.61 -15.22 -86.11
C GLU A 735 15.23 -15.40 -84.71
N ASN A 736 14.57 -16.29 -83.96
CA ASN A 736 15.08 -17.03 -82.81
C ASN A 736 16.10 -18.10 -83.27
N GLU A 737 17.26 -18.13 -82.61
CA GLU A 737 17.88 -19.38 -82.18
C GLU A 737 17.70 -19.48 -80.65
N GLU A 738 16.84 -20.38 -80.19
CA GLU A 738 16.92 -20.89 -78.81
C GLU A 738 18.12 -21.84 -78.71
N PRO A 739 18.82 -21.84 -77.56
CA PRO A 739 19.25 -23.11 -77.02
C PRO A 739 18.84 -23.28 -75.55
N GLY A 740 17.92 -24.22 -75.33
CA GLY A 740 18.04 -25.22 -74.25
C GLY A 740 17.47 -24.83 -72.88
N GLU A 741 16.23 -25.26 -72.61
CA GLU A 741 15.73 -25.46 -71.25
C GLU A 741 16.65 -26.41 -70.46
N GLN A 742 17.40 -25.84 -69.50
CA GLN A 742 18.02 -26.61 -68.42
C GLN A 742 17.01 -26.80 -67.28
N PRO A 743 17.08 -27.91 -66.53
CA PRO A 743 16.14 -28.17 -65.44
C PRO A 743 16.27 -27.10 -64.35
N THR A 744 15.23 -26.26 -64.18
CA THR A 744 15.19 -25.21 -63.16
C THR A 744 15.23 -25.83 -61.77
N SER A 745 16.21 -25.43 -60.94
CA SER A 745 16.26 -25.85 -59.54
C SER A 745 15.11 -25.21 -58.73
N GLN A 746 14.67 -25.87 -57.65
CA GLN A 746 13.61 -25.31 -56.77
C GLN A 746 14.00 -23.94 -56.19
N ALA A 747 15.30 -23.67 -56.00
CA ALA A 747 15.82 -22.38 -55.57
C ALA A 747 15.57 -21.27 -56.61
N GLN A 748 15.85 -21.53 -57.89
CA GLN A 748 15.63 -20.56 -58.97
C GLN A 748 14.15 -20.22 -59.16
N LYS A 749 13.25 -21.18 -58.95
CA LYS A 749 11.80 -20.93 -59.00
C LYS A 749 11.35 -20.00 -57.87
N LYS A 750 11.78 -20.25 -56.63
CA LYS A 750 11.44 -19.39 -55.48
C LYS A 750 12.04 -17.99 -55.57
N MET A 751 13.24 -17.88 -56.15
CA MET A 751 13.84 -16.60 -56.47
C MET A 751 13.09 -15.84 -57.57
N GLN A 752 12.56 -16.55 -58.57
CA GLN A 752 11.71 -15.95 -59.61
C GLN A 752 10.40 -15.43 -59.01
N ASP A 753 9.73 -16.24 -58.19
CA ASP A 753 8.50 -15.85 -57.49
C ASP A 753 8.73 -14.59 -56.64
N ALA A 754 9.87 -14.51 -55.93
CA ALA A 754 10.26 -13.33 -55.15
C ALA A 754 10.46 -12.08 -56.03
N LEU A 755 11.11 -12.21 -57.18
CA LEU A 755 11.34 -11.09 -58.10
C LEU A 755 10.04 -10.57 -58.74
N ASP A 756 9.11 -11.47 -59.06
CA ASP A 756 7.82 -11.10 -59.63
C ASP A 756 6.95 -10.36 -58.60
N GLU A 757 6.93 -10.82 -57.34
CA GLU A 757 6.26 -10.13 -56.24
C GLU A 757 6.91 -8.77 -55.95
N GLN A 758 8.24 -8.70 -55.94
CA GLN A 758 8.99 -7.47 -55.70
C GLN A 758 8.78 -6.43 -56.82
N LYS A 759 8.63 -6.87 -58.08
CA LYS A 759 8.29 -5.98 -59.21
C LYS A 759 6.90 -5.36 -59.06
N LEU A 760 5.90 -6.15 -58.65
CA LEU A 760 4.55 -5.65 -58.39
C LEU A 760 4.54 -4.65 -57.22
N LEU A 761 5.31 -4.94 -56.18
CA LEU A 761 5.51 -4.06 -55.04
C LEU A 761 6.12 -2.71 -55.45
N LEU A 762 7.21 -2.73 -56.22
CA LEU A 762 7.87 -1.51 -56.73
C LEU A 762 6.94 -0.67 -57.60
N ALA A 763 6.08 -1.31 -58.42
CA ALA A 763 5.10 -0.61 -59.23
C ALA A 763 4.01 0.07 -58.39
N GLU A 764 3.54 -0.60 -57.33
CA GLU A 764 2.54 -0.05 -56.43
C GLU A 764 3.12 1.07 -55.55
N PHE A 765 4.34 0.89 -55.03
CA PHE A 765 5.04 1.93 -54.29
C PHE A 765 5.27 3.17 -55.15
N ALA A 766 5.74 3.01 -56.40
CA ALA A 766 5.95 4.12 -57.32
C ALA A 766 4.67 4.94 -57.50
N ARG A 767 3.56 4.25 -57.83
CA ARG A 767 2.23 4.88 -57.97
C ARG A 767 1.83 5.66 -56.71
N VAL A 768 1.96 5.06 -55.54
CA VAL A 768 1.60 5.67 -54.26
C VAL A 768 2.47 6.90 -53.96
N SER A 769 3.78 6.82 -54.20
CA SER A 769 4.72 7.92 -53.96
C SER A 769 4.52 9.11 -54.91
N ASP A 770 4.15 8.86 -56.16
CA ASP A 770 3.82 9.91 -57.13
C ASP A 770 2.51 10.60 -56.76
N GLU A 771 1.50 9.83 -56.35
CA GLU A 771 0.22 10.36 -55.88
C GLU A 771 0.39 11.19 -54.60
N LEU A 772 1.19 10.72 -53.63
CA LEU A 772 1.54 11.50 -52.42
C LEU A 772 2.27 12.80 -52.77
N GLY A 773 3.20 12.75 -53.73
CA GLY A 773 3.90 13.94 -54.21
C GLY A 773 2.98 14.96 -54.88
N ALA A 774 1.97 14.50 -55.62
CA ALA A 774 0.95 15.37 -56.21
C ALA A 774 0.05 16.01 -55.15
N ILE A 775 -0.34 15.25 -54.11
CA ILE A 775 -1.17 15.80 -53.03
C ILE A 775 -0.36 16.82 -52.21
N LEU A 776 0.91 16.54 -51.89
CA LEU A 776 1.77 17.50 -51.20
C LEU A 776 1.90 18.82 -51.96
N ALA A 777 2.17 18.75 -53.27
CA ALA A 777 2.24 19.94 -54.12
C ALA A 777 0.93 20.74 -54.11
N SER A 778 -0.21 20.04 -54.13
CA SER A 778 -1.52 20.67 -54.04
C SER A 778 -1.79 21.31 -52.67
N LEU A 779 -1.26 20.74 -51.58
CA LEU A 779 -1.34 21.31 -50.24
C LEU A 779 -0.51 22.58 -50.12
N GLU A 780 0.73 22.56 -50.61
CA GLU A 780 1.59 23.75 -50.67
C GLU A 780 0.97 24.86 -51.52
N ALA A 781 0.41 24.53 -52.68
CA ALA A 781 -0.34 25.51 -53.48
C ALA A 781 -1.54 26.09 -52.70
N SER A 782 -2.27 25.26 -51.96
CA SER A 782 -3.41 25.71 -51.14
C SER A 782 -3.00 26.59 -49.95
N THR A 783 -1.81 26.37 -49.36
CA THR A 783 -1.32 27.25 -48.28
C THR A 783 -0.99 28.64 -48.82
N PHE A 784 -0.43 28.75 -50.03
CA PHE A 784 -0.24 30.06 -50.68
C PHE A 784 -1.56 30.79 -50.94
N VAL A 785 -2.56 30.11 -51.51
CA VAL A 785 -3.92 30.67 -51.72
C VAL A 785 -4.45 31.25 -50.41
N LYS A 786 -4.36 30.47 -49.32
CA LYS A 786 -4.88 30.87 -48.00
C LYS A 786 -4.12 32.04 -47.41
N ARG A 787 -2.79 32.08 -47.55
CA ARG A 787 -1.95 33.21 -47.11
C ARG A 787 -2.27 34.49 -47.87
N PHE A 788 -2.50 34.41 -49.19
CA PHE A 788 -2.95 35.56 -49.98
C PHE A 788 -4.34 36.04 -49.54
N LYS A 789 -5.29 35.13 -49.30
CA LYS A 789 -6.62 35.50 -48.76
C LYS A 789 -6.55 36.07 -47.35
N ALA A 790 -5.65 35.58 -46.51
CA ALA A 790 -5.44 36.12 -45.17
C ALA A 790 -4.85 37.53 -45.23
N ALA A 791 -3.84 37.75 -46.06
CA ALA A 791 -3.26 39.07 -46.30
C ALA A 791 -4.30 40.05 -46.88
N SER A 792 -5.12 39.60 -47.83
CA SER A 792 -6.25 40.37 -48.37
C SER A 792 -7.24 40.81 -47.28
N ARG A 793 -7.65 39.89 -46.39
CA ARG A 793 -8.53 40.23 -45.25
C ARG A 793 -7.90 41.24 -44.30
N GLN A 794 -6.60 41.13 -44.03
CA GLN A 794 -5.90 42.10 -43.18
C GLN A 794 -5.88 43.49 -43.82
N GLN A 795 -5.70 43.58 -45.14
CA GLN A 795 -5.82 44.83 -45.88
C GLN A 795 -7.24 45.42 -45.80
N MET A 796 -8.29 44.59 -45.87
CA MET A 796 -9.67 45.05 -45.63
C MET A 796 -9.91 45.54 -44.19
N VAL A 797 -9.31 44.88 -43.19
CA VAL A 797 -9.37 45.35 -41.80
C VAL A 797 -8.65 46.69 -41.67
N ALA A 798 -7.48 46.84 -42.27
CA ALA A 798 -6.75 48.11 -42.27
C ALA A 798 -7.54 49.23 -42.96
N ALA A 799 -8.17 48.96 -44.11
CA ALA A 799 -9.07 49.91 -44.77
C ALA A 799 -10.26 50.33 -43.87
N LYS A 800 -10.90 49.35 -43.20
CA LYS A 800 -12.00 49.61 -42.27
C LYS A 800 -11.54 50.39 -41.03
N ASP A 801 -10.39 50.06 -40.47
CA ASP A 801 -9.80 50.75 -39.33
C ASP A 801 -9.39 52.18 -39.69
N LEU A 802 -8.83 52.40 -40.88
CA LEU A 802 -8.54 53.74 -41.40
C LEU A 802 -9.85 54.54 -41.53
N ASN A 803 -10.91 53.95 -42.08
CA ASN A 803 -12.20 54.60 -42.20
C ASN A 803 -12.79 54.97 -40.82
N THR A 804 -12.82 54.01 -39.87
CA THR A 804 -13.53 54.20 -38.59
C THR A 804 -12.73 54.97 -37.54
N LYS A 805 -11.42 54.74 -37.45
CA LYS A 805 -10.56 55.31 -36.39
C LYS A 805 -9.89 56.62 -36.78
N THR A 806 -9.73 56.90 -38.09
CA THR A 806 -9.06 58.14 -38.55
C THR A 806 -10.01 59.18 -39.14
N LEU A 807 -11.33 58.95 -39.02
CA LEU A 807 -12.38 59.83 -39.56
C LEU A 807 -12.32 61.26 -38.99
N SER A 808 -11.89 61.39 -37.73
CA SER A 808 -11.70 62.68 -37.04
C SER A 808 -10.50 63.49 -37.57
N ALA A 809 -9.55 62.84 -38.26
CA ALA A 809 -8.35 63.46 -38.80
C ALA A 809 -8.46 63.79 -40.30
N PHE A 810 -9.55 63.39 -40.94
CA PHE A 810 -9.77 63.55 -42.38
C PHE A 810 -9.88 65.03 -42.77
N GLY A 811 -9.06 65.49 -43.74
CA GLY A 811 -9.04 66.87 -44.22
C GLY A 811 -8.10 67.83 -43.49
N LEU A 812 -7.34 67.36 -42.50
CA LEU A 812 -6.30 68.13 -41.80
C LEU A 812 -4.94 68.08 -42.54
N GLU A 813 -4.06 69.04 -42.27
CA GLU A 813 -2.68 69.07 -42.80
C GLU A 813 -1.91 67.79 -42.47
N ARG A 814 -0.88 67.45 -43.28
CA ARG A 814 -0.01 66.27 -43.09
C ARG A 814 0.70 66.32 -41.73
N LYS A 815 0.11 65.71 -40.71
CA LYS A 815 0.63 65.60 -39.34
C LYS A 815 0.41 64.18 -38.82
N PRO A 816 1.29 63.67 -37.95
CA PRO A 816 1.13 62.35 -37.39
C PRO A 816 -0.10 62.26 -36.48
N VAL A 817 -0.92 61.23 -36.69
CA VAL A 817 -2.12 60.95 -35.89
C VAL A 817 -1.84 59.73 -35.02
N GLN A 818 -2.08 59.83 -33.71
CA GLN A 818 -1.81 58.75 -32.77
C GLN A 818 -2.59 57.47 -33.11
N ASP A 819 -3.87 57.62 -33.47
CA ASP A 819 -4.74 56.49 -33.85
C ASP A 819 -4.33 55.83 -35.18
N ALA A 820 -3.66 56.57 -36.07
CA ALA A 820 -3.14 56.05 -37.34
C ALA A 820 -1.79 55.35 -37.20
N ALA A 821 -1.05 55.58 -36.10
CA ALA A 821 0.26 54.99 -35.86
C ALA A 821 0.20 53.46 -35.73
N VAL A 822 -0.79 52.95 -34.99
CA VAL A 822 -1.03 51.51 -34.83
C VAL A 822 -1.41 50.87 -36.17
N ILE A 823 -2.18 51.57 -37.00
CA ILE A 823 -2.59 51.07 -38.32
C ILE A 823 -1.40 51.08 -39.28
N ALA A 824 -0.57 52.12 -39.25
CA ALA A 824 0.66 52.20 -40.03
C ALA A 824 1.67 51.11 -39.66
N GLU A 825 1.78 50.77 -38.38
CA GLU A 825 2.60 49.65 -37.91
C GLU A 825 2.06 48.30 -38.41
N ASN A 826 0.74 48.11 -38.36
CA ASN A 826 0.09 46.93 -38.93
C ASN A 826 0.32 46.82 -40.45
N GLU A 827 0.19 47.91 -41.21
CA GLU A 827 0.47 47.94 -42.66
C GLU A 827 1.94 47.58 -42.98
N LYS A 828 2.87 48.06 -42.16
CA LYS A 828 4.29 47.69 -42.28
C LYS A 828 4.50 46.20 -41.99
N ALA A 829 3.85 45.65 -40.97
CA ALA A 829 3.89 44.22 -40.69
C ALA A 829 3.24 43.38 -41.82
N GLN A 830 2.18 43.88 -42.45
CA GLN A 830 1.59 43.24 -43.64
C GLN A 830 2.56 43.25 -44.82
N SER A 831 3.33 44.32 -45.02
CA SER A 831 4.34 44.37 -46.07
C SER A 831 5.42 43.29 -45.91
N GLU A 832 5.90 43.05 -44.68
CA GLU A 832 6.83 41.96 -44.38
C GLU A 832 6.16 40.58 -44.55
N THR A 833 4.89 40.44 -44.19
CA THR A 833 4.13 39.20 -44.40
C THR A 833 4.05 38.85 -45.89
N VAL A 834 3.71 39.82 -46.75
CA VAL A 834 3.65 39.63 -48.20
C VAL A 834 5.03 39.39 -48.81
N ARG A 835 6.08 40.01 -48.25
CA ARG A 835 7.46 39.72 -48.64
C ARG A 835 7.84 38.27 -48.39
N VAL A 836 7.47 37.72 -47.23
CA VAL A 836 7.70 36.30 -46.91
C VAL A 836 6.94 35.40 -47.87
N ILE A 837 5.67 35.72 -48.18
CA ILE A 837 4.89 34.98 -49.20
C ILE A 837 5.63 34.98 -50.55
N GLN A 838 6.13 36.14 -50.97
CA GLN A 838 6.87 36.28 -52.23
C GLN A 838 8.15 35.43 -52.23
N SER A 839 8.97 35.51 -51.17
CA SER A 839 10.21 34.74 -51.09
C SER A 839 9.97 33.23 -51.05
N ASP A 840 8.95 32.80 -50.31
CA ASP A 840 8.57 31.38 -50.22
C ASP A 840 8.10 30.87 -51.58
N MET A 841 7.34 31.68 -52.30
CA MET A 841 6.84 31.33 -53.64
C MET A 841 7.98 31.25 -54.66
N GLU A 842 8.97 32.14 -54.58
CA GLU A 842 10.18 32.09 -55.42
C GLU A 842 11.03 30.84 -55.12
N ALA A 843 11.22 30.52 -53.84
CA ALA A 843 11.92 29.31 -53.41
C ALA A 843 11.18 28.03 -53.84
N TYR A 844 9.84 28.05 -53.78
CA TYR A 844 9.00 26.95 -54.23
C TYR A 844 9.10 26.74 -55.74
N PHE A 845 8.95 27.80 -56.52
CA PHE A 845 9.04 27.77 -57.98
C PHE A 845 10.40 27.24 -58.46
N ALA A 846 11.49 27.56 -57.74
CA ALA A 846 12.83 27.04 -58.04
C ALA A 846 12.91 25.50 -57.92
N ARG A 847 12.09 24.89 -57.06
CA ARG A 847 12.01 23.43 -56.89
C ARG A 847 11.01 22.77 -57.84
N LYS A 848 9.89 23.44 -58.10
CA LYS A 848 8.78 22.95 -58.93
C LYS A 848 8.34 24.05 -59.91
N PRO A 849 8.86 24.03 -61.16
CA PRO A 849 8.51 25.04 -62.14
C PRO A 849 7.09 24.81 -62.67
N ASP A 850 6.14 25.61 -62.18
CA ASP A 850 4.75 25.67 -62.66
C ASP A 850 4.44 27.09 -63.18
N MET A 851 3.71 27.16 -64.30
CA MET A 851 3.40 28.41 -65.00
C MET A 851 2.55 29.38 -64.16
N HIS A 852 1.66 28.88 -63.30
CA HIS A 852 0.77 29.73 -62.49
C HIS A 852 1.59 30.55 -61.48
N PHE A 853 2.53 29.92 -60.79
CA PHE A 853 3.43 30.59 -59.85
C PHE A 853 4.33 31.60 -60.55
N LYS A 854 4.86 31.25 -61.73
CA LYS A 854 5.70 32.17 -62.53
C LYS A 854 4.96 33.47 -62.88
N ASN A 855 3.69 33.36 -63.28
CA ASN A 855 2.87 34.51 -63.65
C ASN A 855 2.65 35.45 -62.45
N ILE A 856 2.32 34.89 -61.28
CA ILE A 856 2.06 35.69 -60.07
C ILE A 856 3.34 36.29 -59.51
N ILE A 857 4.45 35.55 -59.46
CA ILE A 857 5.76 36.11 -59.08
C ILE A 857 6.12 37.28 -59.99
N GLY A 858 5.88 37.15 -61.30
CA GLY A 858 6.04 38.23 -62.28
C GLY A 858 5.20 39.45 -61.92
N GLN A 859 3.90 39.27 -61.70
CA GLN A 859 2.99 40.35 -61.30
C GLN A 859 3.40 41.01 -59.97
N MET A 860 3.83 40.25 -58.95
CA MET A 860 4.31 40.79 -57.67
C MET A 860 5.57 41.66 -57.83
N LYS A 861 6.49 41.25 -58.70
CA LYS A 861 7.72 42.00 -59.01
C LYS A 861 7.43 43.27 -59.80
N GLU A 862 6.56 43.19 -60.81
CA GLU A 862 6.16 44.33 -61.64
C GLU A 862 5.40 45.39 -60.83
N THR A 863 4.48 44.95 -59.97
CA THR A 863 3.64 45.83 -59.16
C THR A 863 4.33 46.33 -57.88
N GLN A 864 5.51 45.79 -57.53
CA GLN A 864 6.29 46.14 -56.34
C GLN A 864 5.47 46.11 -55.03
N VAL A 865 4.60 45.09 -54.88
CA VAL A 865 3.60 45.01 -53.80
C VAL A 865 4.17 45.29 -52.40
N VAL A 866 5.33 44.72 -52.04
CA VAL A 866 5.96 44.92 -50.72
C VAL A 866 6.29 46.40 -50.47
N LYS A 867 6.86 47.07 -51.47
CA LYS A 867 7.22 48.49 -51.38
C LYS A 867 5.97 49.36 -51.29
N MET A 868 4.92 49.01 -52.03
CA MET A 868 3.66 49.74 -52.07
C MET A 868 2.87 49.61 -50.76
N LEU A 869 2.82 48.43 -50.15
CA LEU A 869 2.19 48.23 -48.82
C LEU A 869 2.93 49.02 -47.72
N ASN A 870 4.27 48.99 -47.73
CA ASN A 870 5.05 49.81 -46.79
C ASN A 870 4.79 51.32 -47.00
N TYR A 871 4.70 51.75 -48.26
CA TYR A 871 4.32 53.12 -48.60
C TYR A 871 2.92 53.51 -48.10
N LEU A 872 1.94 52.59 -48.10
CA LEU A 872 0.60 52.84 -47.54
C LEU A 872 0.64 53.05 -46.02
N GLY A 873 1.49 52.30 -45.31
CA GLY A 873 1.77 52.53 -43.89
C GLY A 873 2.39 53.91 -43.64
N ASP A 874 3.35 54.33 -44.46
CA ASP A 874 3.93 55.68 -44.36
C ASP A 874 2.91 56.80 -44.66
N GLN A 875 2.02 56.59 -45.63
CA GLN A 875 0.91 57.51 -45.93
C GLN A 875 -0.09 57.60 -44.77
N ALA A 876 -0.42 56.48 -44.14
CA ALA A 876 -1.34 56.43 -42.99
C ALA A 876 -0.74 57.18 -41.80
N ALA A 877 0.57 57.02 -41.57
CA ALA A 877 1.28 57.70 -40.49
C ALA A 877 1.31 59.23 -40.62
N VAL A 878 1.18 59.79 -41.83
CA VAL A 878 1.18 61.25 -42.08
C VAL A 878 -0.22 61.82 -42.38
N ASN A 879 -1.27 61.12 -41.96
CA ASN A 879 -2.67 61.54 -42.12
C ASN A 879 -3.15 61.62 -43.58
N LEU A 880 -2.60 60.79 -44.46
CA LEU A 880 -3.11 60.57 -45.81
C LEU A 880 -4.01 59.33 -45.85
N SER A 881 -4.85 59.18 -44.82
CA SER A 881 -5.68 57.99 -44.58
C SER A 881 -6.62 57.65 -45.73
N GLY A 882 -7.10 58.65 -46.49
CA GLY A 882 -7.93 58.40 -47.68
C GLY A 882 -7.18 57.68 -48.81
N ASN A 883 -5.91 58.06 -49.06
CA ASN A 883 -5.07 57.38 -50.03
C ASN A 883 -4.66 55.99 -49.53
N SER A 884 -4.36 55.87 -48.23
CA SER A 884 -4.03 54.59 -47.60
C SER A 884 -5.22 53.61 -47.64
N MET A 885 -6.44 54.10 -47.42
CA MET A 885 -7.67 53.31 -47.47
C MET A 885 -7.93 52.79 -48.89
N ALA A 886 -7.92 53.68 -49.90
CA ALA A 886 -8.12 53.26 -51.30
C ALA A 886 -7.02 52.30 -51.77
N GLY A 887 -5.78 52.51 -51.32
CA GLY A 887 -4.67 51.60 -51.60
C GLY A 887 -4.84 50.24 -50.92
N ALA A 888 -5.27 50.20 -49.65
CA ALA A 888 -5.52 48.96 -48.92
C ALA A 888 -6.67 48.15 -49.56
N GLU A 889 -7.75 48.79 -50.00
CA GLU A 889 -8.83 48.13 -50.76
C GLU A 889 -8.30 47.57 -52.09
N PHE A 890 -7.52 48.35 -52.84
CA PHE A 890 -6.90 47.89 -54.09
C PHE A 890 -6.00 46.66 -53.90
N TRP A 891 -5.17 46.65 -52.86
CA TRP A 891 -4.30 45.51 -52.58
C TRP A 891 -5.06 44.34 -52.01
N ALA A 892 -6.13 44.55 -51.24
CA ALA A 892 -7.01 43.48 -50.81
C ALA A 892 -7.59 42.72 -52.01
N ASP A 893 -8.13 43.44 -53.00
CA ASP A 893 -8.69 42.86 -54.22
C ASP A 893 -7.60 42.18 -55.06
N THR A 894 -6.42 42.81 -55.18
CA THR A 894 -5.30 42.26 -55.95
C THR A 894 -4.77 40.96 -55.35
N LEU A 895 -4.61 40.92 -54.02
CA LEU A 895 -4.17 39.73 -53.30
C LEU A 895 -5.22 38.61 -53.39
N ASP A 896 -6.51 38.93 -53.34
CA ASP A 896 -7.58 37.92 -53.50
C ASP A 896 -7.63 37.39 -54.94
N ARG A 897 -7.49 38.26 -55.95
CA ARG A 897 -7.38 37.84 -57.36
C ARG A 897 -6.20 36.90 -57.60
N TRP A 898 -5.02 37.21 -57.04
CA TRP A 898 -3.88 36.30 -57.11
C TRP A 898 -4.18 34.96 -56.42
N ALA A 899 -4.88 34.99 -55.28
CA ALA A 899 -5.33 33.77 -54.63
C ALA A 899 -6.27 32.95 -55.53
N GLU A 900 -7.22 33.58 -56.21
CA GLU A 900 -8.14 32.92 -57.16
C GLU A 900 -7.42 32.31 -58.36
N GLU A 901 -6.47 33.03 -58.95
CA GLU A 901 -5.62 32.52 -60.04
C GLU A 901 -4.82 31.28 -59.61
N MET A 902 -4.48 31.16 -58.32
CA MET A 902 -3.80 29.99 -57.74
C MET A 902 -4.73 28.83 -57.35
N VAL A 903 -6.04 29.04 -57.25
CA VAL A 903 -6.98 27.97 -56.86
C VAL A 903 -6.88 26.80 -57.84
N ALA A 904 -6.79 27.08 -59.14
CA ALA A 904 -6.63 26.05 -60.18
C ALA A 904 -5.37 25.18 -59.99
N ALA A 905 -4.28 25.74 -59.46
CA ALA A 905 -3.05 25.00 -59.12
C ALA A 905 -3.20 24.19 -57.82
N SER A 906 -4.16 24.55 -56.95
CA SER A 906 -4.47 23.85 -55.71
C SER A 906 -5.50 22.72 -55.87
N GLU A 907 -6.21 22.65 -57.00
CA GLU A 907 -7.20 21.61 -57.29
C GLU A 907 -6.53 20.26 -57.57
N CYS A 908 -6.73 19.29 -56.69
CA CYS A 908 -6.23 17.94 -56.89
C CYS A 908 -7.23 17.13 -57.75
N LYS A 909 -6.90 16.90 -59.04
CA LYS A 909 -7.70 16.05 -59.95
C LYS A 909 -7.77 14.57 -59.52
N SER A 910 -6.91 14.14 -58.60
CA SER A 910 -6.76 12.75 -58.14
C SER A 910 -7.71 12.35 -56.99
N CYS A 911 -8.37 13.30 -56.32
CA CYS A 911 -9.14 13.03 -55.09
C CYS A 911 -10.53 12.38 -55.31
N SER A 912 -10.74 11.60 -56.38
CA SER A 912 -12.08 11.15 -56.81
C SER A 912 -12.48 9.73 -56.42
N SER A 913 -11.69 9.00 -55.62
CA SER A 913 -12.07 7.65 -55.19
C SER A 913 -12.77 7.64 -53.83
N CYS A 914 -14.06 8.01 -53.79
CA CYS A 914 -14.95 7.63 -52.70
C CYS A 914 -15.93 6.58 -53.24
N SER A 915 -15.92 5.37 -52.69
CA SER A 915 -16.97 4.37 -52.95
C SER A 915 -18.32 4.87 -52.44
N ALA A 916 -19.39 4.64 -53.18
CA ALA A 916 -20.75 5.14 -52.90
C ALA A 916 -21.44 4.60 -51.63
N ASP A 917 -20.74 3.76 -50.86
CA ASP A 917 -21.26 3.04 -49.68
C ASP A 917 -20.62 3.45 -48.35
N SER A 918 -19.64 4.38 -48.35
CA SER A 918 -19.01 4.93 -47.15
C SER A 918 -19.45 6.37 -46.86
N LEU A 919 -19.43 6.79 -45.59
CA LEU A 919 -19.65 8.20 -45.23
C LEU A 919 -18.60 9.10 -45.90
N PRO A 920 -19.00 10.30 -46.41
CA PRO A 920 -18.06 11.28 -46.90
C PRO A 920 -16.98 11.64 -45.86
N PRO A 921 -15.70 11.82 -46.27
CA PRO A 921 -14.61 12.14 -45.35
C PRO A 921 -14.85 13.40 -44.51
N GLU A 922 -15.60 14.37 -45.04
CA GLU A 922 -15.96 15.61 -44.35
C GLU A 922 -16.80 15.34 -43.08
N ILE A 923 -17.74 14.40 -43.16
CA ILE A 923 -18.59 13.99 -42.04
C ILE A 923 -17.75 13.21 -41.02
N VAL A 924 -16.92 12.28 -41.48
CA VAL A 924 -16.02 11.50 -40.62
C VAL A 924 -15.07 12.42 -39.83
N LEU A 925 -14.48 13.42 -40.49
CA LEU A 925 -13.60 14.39 -39.85
C LEU A 925 -14.34 15.21 -38.78
N LYS A 926 -15.59 15.65 -39.04
CA LYS A 926 -16.40 16.37 -38.05
C LYS A 926 -16.70 15.52 -36.81
N VAL A 927 -17.05 14.24 -37.00
CA VAL A 927 -17.29 13.30 -35.88
C VAL A 927 -16.00 13.06 -35.09
N MET A 928 -14.87 12.87 -35.76
CA MET A 928 -13.56 12.70 -35.10
C MET A 928 -13.13 13.94 -34.29
N LYS A 929 -13.35 15.14 -34.85
CA LYS A 929 -13.09 16.40 -34.13
C LYS A 929 -13.99 16.51 -32.91
N SER A 930 -15.29 16.26 -33.06
CA SER A 930 -16.26 16.31 -31.96
C SER A 930 -15.89 15.33 -30.85
N LEU A 931 -15.51 14.09 -31.18
CA LEU A 931 -15.04 13.10 -30.21
C LEU A 931 -13.79 13.57 -29.45
N ARG A 932 -12.79 14.10 -30.17
CA ARG A 932 -11.55 14.60 -29.55
C ARG A 932 -11.83 15.79 -28.64
N ASP A 933 -12.63 16.74 -29.11
CA ASP A 933 -12.94 17.95 -28.37
C ASP A 933 -13.79 17.62 -27.13
N GLU A 934 -14.68 16.63 -27.21
CA GLU A 934 -15.43 16.10 -26.06
C GLU A 934 -14.51 15.45 -25.02
N MET A 935 -13.54 14.62 -25.46
CA MET A 935 -12.54 14.03 -24.57
C MET A 935 -11.70 15.10 -23.85
N LYS A 936 -11.31 16.15 -24.57
CA LYS A 936 -10.55 17.29 -24.02
C LYS A 936 -11.40 18.11 -23.05
N LEU A 937 -12.65 18.39 -23.42
CA LEU A 937 -13.60 19.11 -22.59
C LEU A 937 -13.80 18.40 -21.25
N ARG A 938 -13.94 17.07 -21.26
CA ARG A 938 -14.02 16.28 -20.03
C ARG A 938 -12.79 16.39 -19.14
N ASP A 939 -11.59 16.41 -19.71
CA ASP A 939 -10.36 16.61 -18.93
C ASP A 939 -10.29 18.04 -18.36
N GLU A 940 -10.80 19.06 -19.09
CA GLU A 940 -10.95 20.43 -18.56
C GLU A 940 -12.01 20.51 -17.45
N THR A 941 -13.15 19.82 -17.58
CA THR A 941 -14.22 19.74 -16.57
C THR A 941 -13.69 19.09 -15.28
N ARG A 942 -12.91 18.01 -15.40
CA ARG A 942 -12.24 17.36 -14.27
C ARG A 942 -11.23 18.26 -13.58
N GLU A 943 -10.42 18.99 -14.35
CA GLU A 943 -9.48 19.97 -13.79
C GLU A 943 -10.24 21.05 -13.00
N LEU A 944 -11.31 21.58 -13.58
CA LEU A 944 -12.10 22.64 -12.94
C LEU A 944 -12.77 22.17 -11.64
N GLU A 945 -13.29 20.94 -11.61
CA GLU A 945 -13.84 20.34 -10.39
C GLU A 945 -12.75 20.13 -9.33
N ASN A 946 -11.59 19.58 -9.71
CA ASN A 946 -10.48 19.38 -8.78
C ASN A 946 -9.95 20.71 -8.22
N ALA A 947 -9.96 21.78 -9.02
CA ALA A 947 -9.52 23.10 -8.60
C ALA A 947 -10.55 23.86 -7.75
N LYS A 948 -11.83 23.46 -7.75
CA LYS A 948 -12.96 24.17 -7.15
C LYS A 948 -12.71 24.69 -5.73
N ALA A 949 -12.14 23.86 -4.85
CA ALA A 949 -11.89 24.23 -3.46
C ALA A 949 -10.74 25.25 -3.26
N ALA A 950 -9.90 25.45 -4.28
CA ALA A 950 -8.77 26.38 -4.26
C ALA A 950 -8.99 27.64 -5.12
N LEU A 951 -10.08 27.71 -5.88
CA LEU A 951 -10.46 28.87 -6.71
C LEU A 951 -11.15 29.96 -5.87
N GLN A 952 -11.11 31.20 -6.37
CA GLN A 952 -11.82 32.31 -5.74
C GLN A 952 -13.33 32.21 -5.97
N GLU A 953 -14.11 32.81 -5.09
CA GLU A 953 -15.57 32.82 -5.17
C GLU A 953 -16.05 33.44 -6.51
N GLY A 954 -16.90 32.71 -7.23
CA GLY A 954 -17.42 33.10 -8.55
C GLY A 954 -16.49 32.82 -9.76
N GLU A 955 -15.21 32.49 -9.56
CA GLU A 955 -14.29 32.17 -10.66
C GLU A 955 -14.63 30.81 -11.30
N HIS A 956 -14.95 29.82 -10.46
CA HIS A 956 -15.42 28.50 -10.90
C HIS A 956 -16.63 28.63 -11.82
N GLY A 957 -17.61 29.49 -11.47
CA GLY A 957 -18.81 29.70 -12.26
C GLY A 957 -18.54 30.24 -13.66
N LYS A 958 -17.69 31.27 -13.78
CA LYS A 958 -17.30 31.84 -15.08
C LYS A 958 -16.59 30.82 -15.98
N LYS A 959 -15.70 30.02 -15.38
CA LYS A 959 -14.99 28.95 -16.11
C LYS A 959 -15.97 27.85 -16.55
N SER A 960 -16.92 27.46 -15.70
CA SER A 960 -17.95 26.47 -16.03
C SER A 960 -18.84 26.91 -17.21
N THR A 961 -19.29 28.17 -17.24
CA THR A 961 -20.04 28.71 -18.38
C THR A 961 -19.22 28.74 -19.68
N THR A 962 -17.90 28.92 -19.58
CA THR A 962 -17.00 28.83 -20.74
C THR A 962 -16.92 27.40 -21.26
N LEU A 963 -16.89 26.40 -20.38
CA LEU A 963 -16.95 24.98 -20.76
C LEU A 963 -18.32 24.63 -21.36
N ALA A 964 -19.42 25.14 -20.80
CA ALA A 964 -20.77 24.98 -21.39
C ALA A 964 -20.84 25.54 -22.82
N SER A 965 -20.25 26.72 -23.05
CA SER A 965 -20.17 27.33 -24.39
C SER A 965 -19.38 26.46 -25.37
N LYS A 966 -18.31 25.80 -24.93
CA LYS A 966 -17.56 24.82 -25.73
C LYS A 966 -18.40 23.58 -26.02
N GLN A 967 -19.12 23.04 -25.03
CA GLN A 967 -20.03 21.91 -25.20
C GLN A 967 -21.08 22.19 -26.29
N PHE A 968 -21.71 23.36 -26.27
CA PHE A 968 -22.65 23.78 -27.32
C PHE A 968 -21.98 23.87 -28.69
N GLY A 969 -20.72 24.32 -28.77
CA GLY A 969 -19.94 24.31 -30.01
C GLY A 969 -19.69 22.90 -30.55
N ILE A 970 -19.34 21.95 -29.68
CA ILE A 970 -19.14 20.53 -30.06
C ILE A 970 -20.46 19.90 -30.52
N GLN A 971 -21.56 20.18 -29.81
CA GLN A 971 -22.90 19.75 -30.20
C GLN A 971 -23.30 20.32 -31.57
N ALA A 972 -22.99 21.59 -31.85
CA ALA A 972 -23.25 22.22 -33.15
C ALA A 972 -22.47 21.55 -34.28
N ASN A 973 -21.20 21.16 -34.05
CA ASN A 973 -20.41 20.39 -35.01
C ASN A 973 -21.01 19.00 -35.27
N THR A 974 -21.45 18.32 -34.21
CA THR A 974 -22.13 17.00 -34.29
C THR A 974 -23.45 17.11 -35.05
N ARG A 975 -24.22 18.18 -34.80
CA ARG A 975 -25.45 18.48 -35.53
C ARG A 975 -25.20 18.77 -37.01
N GLY A 976 -24.14 19.52 -37.32
CA GLY A 976 -23.72 19.74 -38.70
C GLY A 976 -23.42 18.43 -39.43
N ALA A 977 -22.76 17.48 -38.77
CA ALA A 977 -22.54 16.14 -39.33
C ALA A 977 -23.86 15.37 -39.54
N PHE A 978 -24.79 15.44 -38.59
CA PHE A 978 -26.13 14.86 -38.72
C PHE A 978 -26.91 15.44 -39.92
N ASP A 979 -26.93 16.77 -40.06
CA ASP A 979 -27.63 17.46 -41.15
C ASP A 979 -27.01 17.15 -42.52
N ASP A 980 -25.68 17.02 -42.59
CA ASP A 980 -24.98 16.66 -43.82
C ASP A 980 -25.30 15.22 -44.26
N ILE A 981 -25.43 14.26 -43.32
CA ILE A 981 -25.87 12.89 -43.63
C ILE A 981 -27.29 12.89 -44.20
N LEU A 982 -28.20 13.71 -43.67
CA LEU A 982 -29.58 13.81 -44.16
C LEU A 982 -29.66 14.39 -45.58
N ARG A 983 -28.71 15.25 -45.96
CA ARG A 983 -28.63 15.84 -47.31
C ARG A 983 -28.10 14.87 -48.37
N LEU A 984 -27.56 13.71 -47.97
CA LEU A 984 -27.07 12.71 -48.92
C LEU A 984 -28.22 11.98 -49.61
N PRO A 985 -28.08 11.65 -50.91
CA PRO A 985 -29.05 10.80 -51.60
C PRO A 985 -29.11 9.43 -50.93
N GLN A 986 -30.31 8.99 -50.51
CA GLN A 986 -30.54 7.77 -49.71
C GLN A 986 -29.87 7.76 -48.32
N GLY A 987 -29.50 8.94 -47.77
CA GLY A 987 -28.81 9.03 -46.48
C GLY A 987 -29.56 8.40 -45.31
N ASN A 988 -30.88 8.57 -45.24
CA ASN A 988 -31.72 7.97 -44.18
C ASN A 988 -31.86 6.45 -44.31
N GLU A 989 -31.82 5.91 -45.54
CA GLU A 989 -31.92 4.47 -45.80
C GLU A 989 -30.58 3.76 -45.55
N LYS A 990 -29.47 4.39 -45.93
CA LYS A 990 -28.12 3.83 -45.78
C LYS A 990 -27.50 4.04 -44.39
N PHE A 991 -27.82 5.15 -43.71
CA PHE A 991 -27.16 5.57 -42.45
C PHE A 991 -28.13 5.84 -41.28
N GLY A 992 -29.30 5.20 -41.28
CA GLY A 992 -30.33 5.42 -40.25
C GLY A 992 -29.89 5.06 -38.81
N LYS A 993 -28.95 4.12 -38.66
CA LYS A 993 -28.41 3.74 -37.33
C LYS A 993 -27.45 4.79 -36.78
N GLU A 994 -26.60 5.32 -37.65
CA GLU A 994 -25.64 6.39 -37.39
C GLU A 994 -26.38 7.67 -37.03
N LEU A 995 -27.44 8.02 -37.76
CA LEU A 995 -28.32 9.14 -37.41
C LEU A 995 -28.95 8.97 -36.03
N LYS A 996 -29.40 7.76 -35.66
CA LYS A 996 -29.95 7.49 -34.33
C LYS A 996 -28.90 7.69 -33.23
N LEU A 997 -27.67 7.21 -33.44
CA LEU A 997 -26.57 7.39 -32.49
C LEU A 997 -26.18 8.87 -32.36
N LEU A 998 -25.99 9.59 -33.46
CA LEU A 998 -25.69 11.03 -33.43
C LEU A 998 -26.83 11.84 -32.78
N GLY A 999 -28.09 11.43 -32.98
CA GLY A 999 -29.25 11.98 -32.28
C GLY A 999 -29.16 11.80 -30.76
N ALA A 1000 -28.76 10.60 -30.30
CA ALA A 1000 -28.54 10.33 -28.88
C ALA A 1000 -27.37 11.15 -28.31
N VAL A 1001 -26.25 11.23 -29.04
CA VAL A 1001 -25.09 12.07 -28.67
C VAL A 1001 -25.52 13.51 -28.47
N MET A 1002 -26.27 14.09 -29.42
CA MET A 1002 -26.72 15.49 -29.33
C MET A 1002 -27.59 15.75 -28.10
N HIS A 1003 -28.39 14.77 -27.66
CA HIS A 1003 -29.22 14.89 -26.46
C HIS A 1003 -28.37 14.88 -25.18
N VAL A 1004 -27.41 13.95 -25.09
CA VAL A 1004 -26.49 13.86 -23.95
C VAL A 1004 -25.58 15.10 -23.86
N MET A 1005 -25.12 15.62 -25.00
CA MET A 1005 -24.34 16.86 -25.05
C MET A 1005 -25.16 18.09 -24.61
N ASP A 1006 -26.46 18.12 -24.90
CA ASP A 1006 -27.37 19.19 -24.43
C ASP A 1006 -27.52 19.14 -22.90
N GLU A 1007 -27.66 17.93 -22.36
CA GLU A 1007 -27.70 17.69 -20.91
C GLU A 1007 -26.38 18.13 -20.25
N ALA A 1008 -25.23 17.70 -20.80
CA ALA A 1008 -23.91 18.11 -20.31
C ALA A 1008 -23.76 19.64 -20.30
N ALA A 1009 -24.16 20.32 -21.38
CA ALA A 1009 -24.10 21.78 -21.46
C ALA A 1009 -25.00 22.44 -20.41
N GLY A 1010 -26.22 21.92 -20.21
CA GLY A 1010 -27.15 22.42 -19.19
C GLY A 1010 -26.69 22.19 -17.74
N ILE A 1011 -25.89 21.15 -17.48
CA ILE A 1011 -25.27 20.91 -16.17
C ILE A 1011 -24.11 21.91 -15.96
N LEU A 1012 -23.24 22.08 -16.95
CA LEU A 1012 -22.10 23.01 -16.90
C LEU A 1012 -22.54 24.49 -16.80
N ASP A 1013 -23.70 24.84 -17.34
CA ASP A 1013 -24.29 26.18 -17.22
C ASP A 1013 -24.85 26.47 -15.80
N LYS A 1014 -25.14 25.42 -15.01
CA LYS A 1014 -25.56 25.48 -13.59
C LYS A 1014 -24.37 25.43 -12.61
N PRO A 1015 -23.25 26.03 -12.99
CA PRO A 1015 -21.90 25.69 -12.53
C PRO A 1015 -21.69 24.37 -11.78
N ASP A 1016 -22.16 23.25 -12.33
CA ASP A 1016 -21.88 21.92 -11.79
C ASP A 1016 -20.85 21.20 -12.67
N THR A 1017 -19.63 21.03 -12.18
CA THR A 1017 -18.54 20.31 -12.84
C THR A 1017 -18.28 18.94 -12.22
N GLY A 1018 -19.16 18.49 -11.32
CA GLY A 1018 -19.00 17.27 -10.55
C GLY A 1018 -19.25 16.00 -11.35
N ALA A 1019 -19.56 14.92 -10.63
CA ALA A 1019 -19.84 13.62 -11.23
C ALA A 1019 -20.92 13.63 -12.34
N PRO A 1020 -22.02 14.42 -12.26
CA PRO A 1020 -23.05 14.45 -13.31
C PRO A 1020 -22.52 14.95 -14.67
N ALA A 1021 -21.76 16.06 -14.69
CA ALA A 1021 -21.19 16.60 -15.94
C ALA A 1021 -20.21 15.61 -16.57
N ILE A 1022 -19.28 15.08 -15.77
CA ILE A 1022 -18.28 14.12 -16.24
C ILE A 1022 -18.93 12.83 -16.77
N ALA A 1023 -20.04 12.39 -16.16
CA ALA A 1023 -20.79 11.22 -16.60
C ALA A 1023 -21.45 11.47 -17.97
N ALA A 1024 -22.13 12.60 -18.14
CA ALA A 1024 -22.77 12.98 -19.40
C ALA A 1024 -21.73 13.11 -20.54
N GLU A 1025 -20.63 13.83 -20.31
CA GLU A 1025 -19.52 13.93 -21.29
C GLU A 1025 -18.93 12.54 -21.63
N THR A 1026 -18.81 11.64 -20.63
CA THR A 1026 -18.32 10.28 -20.86
C THR A 1026 -19.30 9.44 -21.69
N GLU A 1027 -20.61 9.57 -21.45
CA GLU A 1027 -21.64 8.92 -22.26
C GLU A 1027 -21.61 9.43 -23.71
N ALA A 1028 -21.46 10.75 -23.92
CA ALA A 1028 -21.30 11.32 -25.25
C ALA A 1028 -20.06 10.76 -25.99
N ILE A 1029 -18.92 10.61 -25.29
CA ILE A 1029 -17.70 10.00 -25.83
C ILE A 1029 -17.95 8.53 -26.23
N GLU A 1030 -18.58 7.73 -25.37
CA GLU A 1030 -18.86 6.31 -25.68
C GLU A 1030 -19.82 6.16 -26.87
N LEU A 1031 -20.86 6.99 -26.96
CA LEU A 1031 -21.78 7.00 -28.08
C LEU A 1031 -21.09 7.44 -29.39
N LEU A 1032 -20.18 8.42 -29.33
CA LEU A 1032 -19.36 8.83 -30.48
C LEU A 1032 -18.35 7.76 -30.89
N LEU A 1033 -17.73 7.05 -29.94
CA LEU A 1033 -16.87 5.91 -30.21
C LEU A 1033 -17.65 4.75 -30.83
N GLN A 1034 -18.88 4.50 -30.38
CA GLN A 1034 -19.76 3.50 -30.97
C GLN A 1034 -20.12 3.88 -32.41
N ALA A 1035 -20.46 5.15 -32.65
CA ALA A 1035 -20.70 5.65 -34.00
C ALA A 1035 -19.47 5.51 -34.91
N LYS A 1036 -18.26 5.73 -34.38
CA LYS A 1036 -16.99 5.53 -35.10
C LYS A 1036 -16.70 4.04 -35.39
N ARG A 1037 -16.90 3.15 -34.42
CA ARG A 1037 -16.55 1.72 -34.52
C ARG A 1037 -17.52 0.91 -35.41
N GLN A 1038 -18.77 1.34 -35.54
CA GLN A 1038 -19.77 0.62 -36.32
C GLN A 1038 -19.60 0.72 -37.85
N GLY A 1039 -18.64 1.51 -38.35
CA GLY A 1039 -18.22 1.43 -39.74
C GLY A 1039 -17.60 0.06 -40.12
N LYS A 1040 -17.13 -0.72 -39.14
CA LYS A 1040 -16.82 -2.14 -39.31
C LYS A 1040 -18.09 -3.01 -39.30
N GLY A 1041 -18.71 -3.15 -40.47
CA GLY A 1041 -19.57 -4.29 -40.79
C GLY A 1041 -21.07 -4.06 -40.64
N GLY A 1042 -21.71 -3.70 -41.75
CA GLY A 1042 -23.15 -3.58 -41.88
C GLY A 1042 -23.69 -3.89 -43.27
N GLY A 1043 -23.07 -4.81 -44.01
CA GLY A 1043 -23.58 -5.33 -45.30
C GLY A 1043 -24.01 -6.79 -45.16
N GLY A 1044 -25.24 -7.10 -45.59
CA GLY A 1044 -25.93 -8.37 -45.36
C GLY A 1044 -25.18 -9.65 -45.74
N GLY A 1045 -25.47 -10.71 -44.98
CA GLY A 1045 -24.87 -12.02 -45.13
C GLY A 1045 -25.08 -12.68 -46.50
N GLY A 1046 -23.99 -13.20 -47.04
CA GLY A 1046 -23.96 -14.13 -48.16
C GLY A 1046 -22.76 -15.05 -48.02
N SER A 1047 -23.01 -16.32 -47.72
CA SER A 1047 -22.03 -17.38 -47.56
C SER A 1047 -21.39 -17.79 -48.89
N ASN A 1048 -20.07 -17.62 -49.06
CA ASN A 1048 -19.10 -18.62 -49.57
C ASN A 1048 -17.71 -17.97 -49.83
N PRO A 1049 -16.58 -18.44 -49.26
CA PRO A 1049 -15.25 -17.97 -49.62
C PRO A 1049 -14.61 -18.93 -50.63
N GLY A 1050 -14.41 -18.47 -51.87
CA GLY A 1050 -13.67 -19.23 -52.87
C GLY A 1050 -13.59 -18.53 -54.22
N GLY A 1051 -12.41 -18.02 -54.56
CA GLY A 1051 -12.08 -17.56 -55.92
C GLY A 1051 -11.17 -16.36 -55.93
N GLY A 1052 -9.89 -16.57 -56.28
CA GLY A 1052 -8.92 -15.50 -56.50
C GLY A 1052 -9.26 -14.65 -57.73
N GLY A 1053 -9.14 -13.33 -57.58
CA GLY A 1053 -9.23 -12.37 -58.67
C GLY A 1053 -9.42 -10.94 -58.16
N GLY A 1054 -8.37 -10.11 -58.27
CA GLY A 1054 -8.45 -8.65 -58.31
C GLY A 1054 -8.76 -7.92 -56.98
N ALA A 1055 -7.74 -7.30 -56.41
CA ALA A 1055 -7.87 -6.32 -55.32
C ALA A 1055 -8.70 -5.10 -55.78
N LYS A 1056 -10.02 -5.11 -55.54
CA LYS A 1056 -10.88 -3.91 -55.64
C LYS A 1056 -12.09 -3.87 -54.69
N ALA A 1057 -12.25 -4.80 -53.74
CA ALA A 1057 -13.44 -4.81 -52.88
C ALA A 1057 -13.18 -5.34 -51.46
N GLU A 1058 -12.15 -4.83 -50.78
CA GLU A 1058 -12.03 -4.98 -49.33
C GLU A 1058 -12.00 -3.60 -48.66
N ASN A 1059 -13.00 -3.36 -47.80
CA ASN A 1059 -13.20 -2.23 -46.88
C ASN A 1059 -13.75 -0.94 -47.51
N ALA A 1060 -15.08 -0.86 -47.62
CA ALA A 1060 -15.83 0.36 -47.98
C ALA A 1060 -15.97 1.31 -46.77
N GLU A 1061 -14.87 1.60 -46.07
CA GLU A 1061 -14.84 2.60 -44.99
C GLU A 1061 -13.76 3.64 -45.32
N ALA A 1062 -14.01 4.91 -44.98
CA ALA A 1062 -13.04 5.98 -45.17
C ALA A 1062 -11.76 5.64 -44.39
N ALA A 1063 -10.60 5.63 -45.05
CA ALA A 1063 -9.31 5.33 -44.43
C ALA A 1063 -8.95 6.32 -43.31
N LEU A 1064 -9.53 7.53 -43.33
CA LEU A 1064 -9.42 8.50 -42.25
C LEU A 1064 -10.08 8.01 -40.94
N ALA A 1065 -11.12 7.17 -40.99
CA ALA A 1065 -11.75 6.59 -39.80
C ALA A 1065 -10.83 5.59 -39.07
N ASP A 1066 -9.93 4.93 -39.80
CA ASP A 1066 -8.87 4.06 -39.26
C ASP A 1066 -7.77 4.86 -38.51
N LEU A 1067 -7.84 6.19 -38.51
CA LEU A 1067 -6.94 7.08 -37.78
C LEU A 1067 -7.65 7.70 -36.54
N GLY A 1068 -6.90 7.96 -35.47
CA GLY A 1068 -7.40 8.61 -34.25
C GLY A 1068 -7.48 7.72 -33.00
N PRO A 1069 -7.77 8.33 -31.82
CA PRO A 1069 -7.69 7.68 -30.52
C PRO A 1069 -8.67 6.51 -30.39
N GLY A 1070 -8.23 5.40 -29.78
CA GLY A 1070 -9.04 4.20 -29.51
C GLY A 1070 -9.04 3.13 -30.61
N ASN A 1071 -8.16 3.25 -31.62
CA ASN A 1071 -8.01 2.30 -32.71
C ASN A 1071 -6.95 1.23 -32.39
N ASP A 1072 -7.32 0.24 -31.59
CA ASP A 1072 -6.64 -1.06 -31.65
C ASP A 1072 -7.25 -1.83 -32.82
N ALA A 1073 -6.46 -2.07 -33.88
CA ALA A 1073 -6.93 -2.72 -35.11
C ALA A 1073 -7.56 -4.11 -34.88
N ASP A 1074 -7.24 -4.74 -33.73
CA ASP A 1074 -7.54 -6.14 -33.40
C ASP A 1074 -8.55 -6.35 -32.25
N THR A 1075 -9.14 -5.29 -31.66
CA THR A 1075 -10.07 -5.47 -30.52
C THR A 1075 -11.54 -5.62 -30.97
N ASN A 1076 -12.08 -6.85 -30.87
CA ASN A 1076 -13.53 -7.10 -30.92
C ASN A 1076 -14.10 -7.02 -29.50
N VAL A 1077 -14.93 -6.01 -29.20
CA VAL A 1077 -15.60 -5.87 -27.91
C VAL A 1077 -17.08 -6.19 -28.07
N SER A 1078 -17.57 -7.18 -27.31
CA SER A 1078 -19.00 -7.46 -27.18
C SER A 1078 -19.69 -6.28 -26.49
N ALA A 1079 -20.80 -5.81 -27.08
CA ALA A 1079 -21.56 -4.66 -26.61
C ALA A 1079 -21.91 -4.81 -25.12
N ARG A 1080 -21.37 -3.96 -24.26
CA ARG A 1080 -21.87 -3.77 -22.90
C ARG A 1080 -23.04 -2.79 -22.96
N PRO A 1081 -24.20 -3.10 -22.36
CA PRO A 1081 -25.28 -2.13 -22.26
C PRO A 1081 -24.83 -0.95 -21.39
N VAL A 1082 -24.94 0.26 -21.94
CA VAL A 1082 -24.68 1.51 -21.22
C VAL A 1082 -25.89 1.76 -20.30
N GLY A 1083 -25.67 1.76 -18.99
CA GLY A 1083 -26.70 2.09 -18.02
C GLY A 1083 -27.00 3.58 -18.06
N GLN A 1084 -28.25 3.94 -18.36
CA GLN A 1084 -28.74 5.32 -18.31
C GLN A 1084 -28.51 5.93 -16.92
N ALA A 1085 -28.00 7.17 -16.91
CA ALA A 1085 -27.80 7.98 -15.73
C ALA A 1085 -29.15 8.45 -15.14
N THR A 1086 -29.91 7.54 -14.53
CA THR A 1086 -30.92 7.93 -13.53
C THR A 1086 -30.46 7.39 -12.19
N GLY A 1087 -30.17 8.29 -11.25
CA GLY A 1087 -29.70 7.96 -9.92
C GLY A 1087 -30.65 7.01 -9.20
N LYS A 1088 -30.35 5.70 -9.27
CA LYS A 1088 -30.73 4.66 -8.32
C LYS A 1088 -29.96 3.37 -8.64
N THR A 1089 -29.04 3.06 -7.73
CA THR A 1089 -28.61 1.71 -7.29
C THR A 1089 -27.86 0.78 -8.25
N GLY A 1090 -26.60 0.49 -7.86
CA GLY A 1090 -25.99 -0.85 -7.94
C GLY A 1090 -25.02 -1.07 -9.10
N ARG A 1091 -23.73 -1.28 -8.79
CA ARG A 1091 -22.80 -1.95 -9.72
C ARG A 1091 -23.37 -3.33 -10.02
N GLU A 1092 -23.81 -3.58 -11.25
CA GLU A 1092 -24.09 -4.94 -11.70
C GLU A 1092 -22.77 -5.70 -11.77
N LEU A 1093 -22.58 -6.64 -10.84
CA LEU A 1093 -21.49 -7.60 -10.90
C LEU A 1093 -21.67 -8.49 -12.14
N PRO A 1094 -20.58 -8.87 -12.84
CA PRO A 1094 -20.64 -9.81 -13.96
C PRO A 1094 -21.40 -11.11 -13.58
N GLU A 1095 -22.07 -11.75 -14.53
CA GLU A 1095 -22.86 -12.97 -14.26
C GLU A 1095 -22.06 -14.07 -13.55
N GLU A 1096 -20.76 -14.15 -13.83
CA GLU A 1096 -19.82 -15.09 -13.16
C GLU A 1096 -19.70 -14.82 -11.65
N PHE A 1097 -19.74 -13.55 -11.24
CA PHE A 1097 -19.74 -13.17 -9.83
C PHE A 1097 -21.12 -13.32 -9.19
N LYS A 1098 -22.22 -13.10 -9.92
CA LYS A 1098 -23.57 -13.39 -9.45
C LYS A 1098 -23.78 -14.89 -9.23
N THR A 1099 -23.40 -15.73 -10.21
CA THR A 1099 -23.44 -17.19 -10.06
C THR A 1099 -22.47 -17.69 -9.01
N GLY A 1100 -21.28 -17.08 -8.87
CA GLY A 1100 -20.34 -17.39 -7.79
C GLY A 1100 -20.87 -17.04 -6.39
N LEU A 1101 -21.52 -15.88 -6.24
CA LEU A 1101 -22.13 -15.44 -4.98
C LEU A 1101 -23.39 -16.24 -4.66
N ASP A 1102 -24.25 -16.51 -5.63
CA ASP A 1102 -25.43 -17.35 -5.45
C ASP A 1102 -25.03 -18.79 -5.12
N ALA A 1103 -23.96 -19.33 -5.73
CA ALA A 1103 -23.41 -20.63 -5.36
C ALA A 1103 -22.77 -20.63 -3.96
N TYR A 1104 -22.16 -19.51 -3.55
CA TYR A 1104 -21.61 -19.34 -2.21
C TYR A 1104 -22.71 -19.25 -1.15
N PHE A 1105 -23.75 -18.44 -1.37
CA PHE A 1105 -24.90 -18.32 -0.46
C PHE A 1105 -25.73 -19.60 -0.41
N ASN A 1106 -25.97 -20.27 -1.56
CA ASN A 1106 -26.63 -21.58 -1.56
C ASN A 1106 -25.81 -22.64 -0.82
N ARG A 1107 -24.46 -22.59 -0.85
CA ARG A 1107 -23.62 -23.48 -0.02
C ARG A 1107 -23.65 -23.12 1.47
N LEU A 1108 -23.78 -21.83 1.79
CA LEU A 1108 -23.86 -21.35 3.18
C LEU A 1108 -25.22 -21.70 3.81
N GLU A 1109 -26.31 -21.56 3.05
CA GLU A 1109 -27.67 -21.96 3.46
C GLU A 1109 -27.84 -23.48 3.49
N ALA A 1110 -27.24 -24.22 2.55
CA ALA A 1110 -27.23 -25.69 2.58
C ALA A 1110 -26.34 -26.28 3.70
N GLY A 1111 -25.40 -25.49 4.24
CA GLY A 1111 -24.52 -25.88 5.35
C GLY A 1111 -25.07 -25.58 6.75
N GLY A 1112 -26.16 -24.81 6.87
CA GLY A 1112 -26.75 -24.38 8.15
C GLY A 1112 -27.68 -25.40 8.82
N GLY A 1113 -27.72 -26.64 8.33
CA GLY A 1113 -28.65 -27.68 8.76
C GLY A 1113 -28.04 -28.84 9.54
N ALA A 1114 -27.05 -28.62 10.42
CA ALA A 1114 -26.71 -29.57 11.50
C ALA A 1114 -25.73 -28.94 12.52
N LYS A 1115 -26.28 -28.69 13.73
CA LYS A 1115 -25.64 -28.31 15.01
C LYS A 1115 -25.16 -26.87 15.18
#